data_AF-A0AAN7UYZ7-F1
#
_entry.id   AF-A0AAN7UYZ7-F1
#
_cell.length_a   1.000
_cell.length_b   1.000
_cell.length_c   1.000
_cell.angle_alpha   90.00
_cell.angle_beta   90.00
_cell.angle_gamma   90.00
#
_symmetry.space_group_name_H-M   'P 1'
#
loop_
_entity.id
_entity.type
_entity.pdbx_description
1 polymer ?
#
loop_
_entity_poly.entity_id
_entity_poly.type
_entity_poly.pdbx_seq_one_letter_code
_entity_poly.pdbx_strand_id
1 'polypeptide(L)'
;MSYEYYPITGIKDGLGPHGKVPVRRDFDEWSNSTDETDKIQFILYLLALKRLQAVDPADRDSYFQIAGIHGYPYQPWDEPSTTQAEIGRKGYCNHANVLFPSWHRPYMLLYEQRLYEIMVNEIIPKYPAYKEKYLEAAHKWRLPFWDWAKNPRVPRLARYKTVSITFGGEPKFEIANPLYQFRMPNDKKMRVYGVGSIVDFDGGKPFDYGECIATSRCPTEDDRKSDSNAWINGVVHDDQVDRFLAEHSSVTDESYGTAAELVYRLLTYPMDYPHFATLARDETAKSAGASTSKVTNDINLEFVHNNIHYWVGGNGGHMSQIPVATFDPTFWLHHCNIDRLFALWQTINPGKWFTSDTQRFFDQKIVGSGSLITNKTPLRPFHKDTSGTYWTPDDTLDWFKLGYTYPELPTGKETPAQLLKIVNEYYGITRKEALMLAQSAGGPLPGIEVLDDGARMYDYALSIKYSKFALGGRPFNIEVFLRPEGETQNTFKTEDFVTNVFNFSQRPENEDGNEICSNCKDGQDKNVQSTAYVPLTSYLLKMFKQQQLNSLEPPTVEKVLARMYWRIVDIGGQLIPEEKWKDTMNLDLSVSKTQMSYSSDSQKLPTFPDPEVIPQLGTGLAEPHAPTGTGNIITVSKINKLSEPVPVGGSIVFKSPSMKLAKPVRETGTGIALLNWDPASKADSLDTENYDILLSMAIKNGKRVVQCNHKLAGKGYNIIKEFSPSPWFSESPELKVDINDDRFDIYIDGRKVESYKRDIKKNVTHVHYYSTPSRAEPVMAREITANTYRTTSK
;
A
#
# COMPACT_ATOMS: atom_id res chain seq x y z
N MET A 1 2.74 28.42 -42.26
CA MET A 1 2.83 29.04 -40.92
C MET A 1 3.46 28.00 -40.01
N SER A 2 4.47 28.38 -39.21
CA SER A 2 5.00 27.49 -38.18
C SER A 2 3.89 27.18 -37.17
N TYR A 3 3.84 25.95 -36.67
CA TYR A 3 2.94 25.60 -35.56
C TYR A 3 3.27 26.47 -34.34
N GLU A 4 2.26 26.96 -33.63
CA GLU A 4 2.42 27.74 -32.41
C GLU A 4 2.04 26.87 -31.21
N TYR A 5 3.07 26.50 -30.44
CA TYR A 5 2.93 25.71 -29.22
C TYR A 5 2.23 26.49 -28.11
N TYR A 6 1.48 25.81 -27.25
CA TYR A 6 0.82 26.43 -26.10
C TYR A 6 1.83 26.62 -24.95
N PRO A 7 2.21 27.87 -24.61
CA PRO A 7 3.19 28.12 -23.57
C PRO A 7 2.55 27.94 -22.18
N ILE A 8 2.93 26.88 -21.48
CA ILE A 8 2.56 26.67 -20.08
C ILE A 8 3.55 27.45 -19.24
N THR A 9 3.08 28.56 -18.67
CA THR A 9 3.92 29.47 -17.86
C THR A 9 3.43 29.59 -16.43
N GLY A 10 2.18 29.19 -16.16
CA GLY A 10 1.47 29.51 -14.92
C GLY A 10 0.99 30.96 -14.90
N ILE A 11 0.07 31.29 -13.99
CA ILE A 11 -0.52 32.63 -13.94
C ILE A 11 0.50 33.63 -13.41
N LYS A 12 0.86 34.63 -14.25
CA LYS A 12 1.80 35.71 -13.90
C LYS A 12 1.13 36.96 -13.35
N ASP A 13 -0.18 37.09 -13.54
CA ASP A 13 -0.95 38.16 -12.93
C ASP A 13 -1.17 37.91 -11.43
N GLY A 14 -1.32 39.00 -10.68
CA GLY A 14 -1.57 38.97 -9.23
C GLY A 14 -0.35 38.63 -8.38
N LEU A 15 0.84 38.49 -8.98
CA LEU A 15 2.09 38.39 -8.23
C LEU A 15 2.33 39.68 -7.45
N GLY A 16 2.52 39.55 -6.14
CA GLY A 16 2.79 40.66 -5.24
C GLY A 16 4.26 41.08 -5.23
N PRO A 17 4.58 42.25 -4.65
CA PRO A 17 5.95 42.74 -4.54
C PRO A 17 6.83 41.76 -3.74
N HIS A 18 8.14 41.79 -4.03
CA HIS A 18 9.17 40.98 -3.35
C HIS A 18 8.98 39.46 -3.47
N GLY A 19 8.33 38.99 -4.55
CA GLY A 19 8.06 37.58 -4.73
C GLY A 19 7.04 37.12 -3.69
N LYS A 20 5.85 37.72 -3.67
CA LYS A 20 4.68 37.08 -3.07
C LYS A 20 3.87 36.48 -4.20
N VAL A 21 3.45 35.23 -4.07
CA VAL A 21 2.61 34.57 -5.07
C VAL A 21 1.25 34.20 -4.47
N PRO A 22 0.16 34.25 -5.26
CA PRO A 22 -1.14 33.82 -4.77
C PRO A 22 -1.17 32.35 -4.33
N VAL A 23 -2.10 32.03 -3.43
CA VAL A 23 -2.19 30.74 -2.75
C VAL A 23 -3.23 29.84 -3.42
N ARG A 24 -2.86 28.60 -3.73
CA ARG A 24 -3.80 27.50 -3.97
C ARG A 24 -4.41 27.12 -2.63
N ARG A 25 -5.70 27.40 -2.43
CA ARG A 25 -6.37 27.23 -1.13
C ARG A 25 -7.05 25.87 -1.02
N ASP A 26 -7.28 25.43 0.22
CA ASP A 26 -8.17 24.28 0.46
C ASP A 26 -9.56 24.61 -0.11
N PHE A 27 -10.13 23.67 -0.86
CA PHE A 27 -11.35 23.88 -1.62
C PHE A 27 -12.54 24.22 -0.72
N ASP A 28 -12.73 23.51 0.38
CA ASP A 28 -13.89 23.72 1.25
C ASP A 28 -13.73 25.01 2.07
N GLU A 29 -12.51 25.32 2.53
CA GLU A 29 -12.24 26.60 3.21
C GLU A 29 -12.43 27.80 2.27
N TRP A 30 -11.96 27.70 1.03
CA TRP A 30 -12.09 28.75 0.01
C TRP A 30 -13.53 28.93 -0.48
N SER A 31 -14.22 27.83 -0.84
CA SER A 31 -15.57 27.91 -1.39
C SER A 31 -16.64 28.30 -0.36
N ASN A 32 -16.38 28.10 0.94
CA ASN A 32 -17.26 28.59 2.02
C ASN A 32 -16.84 29.95 2.59
N SER A 33 -15.80 30.59 2.05
CA SER A 33 -15.30 31.87 2.56
C SER A 33 -16.35 32.99 2.50
N THR A 34 -16.37 33.84 3.52
CA THR A 34 -17.22 35.03 3.55
C THR A 34 -16.58 36.23 2.85
N ASP A 35 -15.28 36.17 2.56
CA ASP A 35 -14.54 37.20 1.83
C ASP A 35 -15.14 37.42 0.44
N GLU A 36 -15.24 38.68 0.04
CA GLU A 36 -15.88 39.03 -1.24
C GLU A 36 -15.04 38.62 -2.45
N THR A 37 -13.71 38.70 -2.34
CA THR A 37 -12.80 38.27 -3.42
C THR A 37 -12.92 36.76 -3.62
N ASP A 38 -12.89 35.98 -2.55
CA ASP A 38 -13.05 34.52 -2.63
C ASP A 38 -14.38 34.11 -3.26
N LYS A 39 -15.49 34.78 -2.90
CA LYS A 39 -16.80 34.52 -3.52
C LYS A 39 -16.79 34.77 -5.03
N ILE A 40 -16.15 35.87 -5.46
CA ILE A 40 -16.00 36.20 -6.88
C ILE A 40 -15.14 35.15 -7.57
N GLN A 41 -14.00 34.79 -6.97
CA GLN A 41 -13.10 33.76 -7.50
C GLN A 41 -13.81 32.41 -7.66
N PHE A 42 -14.59 32.00 -6.66
CA PHE A 42 -15.33 30.75 -6.69
C PHE A 42 -16.33 30.71 -7.84
N ILE A 43 -17.11 31.79 -8.01
CA ILE A 43 -18.07 31.89 -9.11
C ILE A 43 -17.36 31.92 -10.46
N LEU A 44 -16.26 32.68 -10.59
CA LEU A 44 -15.43 32.71 -11.80
C LEU A 44 -14.89 31.32 -12.15
N TYR A 45 -14.41 30.56 -11.17
CA TYR A 45 -13.97 29.18 -11.34
C TYR A 45 -15.09 28.27 -11.86
N LEU A 46 -16.29 28.31 -11.26
CA LEU A 46 -17.43 27.53 -11.76
C LEU A 46 -17.81 27.91 -13.19
N LEU A 47 -17.88 29.20 -13.51
CA LEU A 47 -18.22 29.66 -14.85
C LEU A 47 -17.15 29.28 -15.88
N ALA A 48 -15.87 29.41 -15.53
CA ALA A 48 -14.76 29.03 -16.38
C ALA A 48 -14.68 27.52 -16.60
N LEU A 49 -14.87 26.71 -15.56
CA LEU A 49 -14.87 25.25 -15.67
C LEU A 49 -16.05 24.77 -16.52
N LYS A 50 -17.25 25.31 -16.29
CA LYS A 50 -18.42 25.02 -17.13
C LYS A 50 -18.15 25.38 -18.60
N ARG A 51 -17.51 26.51 -18.84
CA ARG A 51 -17.13 26.95 -20.20
C ARG A 51 -16.07 26.04 -20.83
N LEU A 52 -15.05 25.62 -20.06
CA LEU A 52 -13.99 24.72 -20.50
C LEU A 52 -14.55 23.35 -20.88
N GLN A 53 -15.47 22.81 -20.08
CA GLN A 53 -16.18 21.55 -20.35
C GLN A 53 -17.09 21.63 -21.57
N ALA A 54 -17.56 22.82 -21.95
CA ALA A 54 -18.41 23.05 -23.11
C ALA A 54 -17.67 23.32 -24.42
N VAL A 55 -16.33 23.49 -24.40
CA VAL A 55 -15.50 23.57 -25.62
C VAL A 55 -15.67 22.26 -26.42
N ASP A 56 -15.63 22.33 -27.76
CA ASP A 56 -15.74 21.11 -28.58
C ASP A 56 -14.66 20.11 -28.17
N PRO A 57 -14.99 18.84 -27.86
CA PRO A 57 -14.02 17.84 -27.46
C PRO A 57 -12.95 17.51 -28.53
N ALA A 58 -13.09 17.99 -29.77
CA ALA A 58 -12.05 17.92 -30.79
C ALA A 58 -10.99 19.04 -30.66
N ASP A 59 -11.29 20.14 -29.97
CA ASP A 59 -10.36 21.25 -29.81
C ASP A 59 -9.27 20.91 -28.79
N ARG A 60 -7.99 21.15 -29.15
CA ARG A 60 -6.81 20.93 -28.30
C ARG A 60 -6.99 21.48 -26.88
N ASP A 61 -7.60 22.66 -26.76
CA ASP A 61 -7.70 23.41 -25.50
C ASP A 61 -9.00 23.11 -24.72
N SER A 62 -9.75 22.09 -25.12
CA SER A 62 -10.97 21.63 -24.45
C SER A 62 -10.67 20.87 -23.15
N TYR A 63 -11.65 20.82 -22.24
CA TYR A 63 -11.55 19.96 -21.05
C TYR A 63 -11.22 18.51 -21.44
N PHE A 64 -11.87 18.00 -22.50
CA PHE A 64 -11.72 16.62 -22.94
C PHE A 64 -10.30 16.32 -23.45
N GLN A 65 -9.74 17.19 -24.31
CA GLN A 65 -8.38 17.00 -24.81
C GLN A 65 -7.32 17.19 -23.73
N ILE A 66 -7.49 18.19 -22.85
CA ILE A 66 -6.59 18.41 -21.71
C ILE A 66 -6.64 17.20 -20.77
N ALA A 67 -7.83 16.71 -20.39
CA ALA A 67 -7.98 15.49 -19.60
C ALA A 67 -7.39 14.26 -20.30
N GLY A 68 -7.48 14.22 -21.63
CA GLY A 68 -6.99 13.13 -22.46
C GLY A 68 -5.47 13.04 -22.61
N ILE A 69 -4.71 14.07 -22.23
CA ILE A 69 -3.24 14.01 -22.13
C ILE A 69 -2.81 12.82 -21.27
N HIS A 70 -3.54 12.58 -20.19
CA HIS A 70 -3.21 11.53 -19.22
C HIS A 70 -3.37 10.11 -19.78
N GLY A 71 -4.33 9.88 -20.67
CA GLY A 71 -4.79 8.54 -21.05
C GLY A 71 -5.56 8.52 -22.35
N TYR A 72 -6.79 8.01 -22.33
CA TYR A 72 -7.66 8.05 -23.51
C TYR A 72 -7.94 9.51 -23.91
N PRO A 73 -8.01 9.83 -25.22
CA PRO A 73 -8.06 8.89 -26.35
C PRO A 73 -6.70 8.46 -26.93
N TYR A 74 -5.59 8.67 -26.21
CA TYR A 74 -4.23 8.42 -26.68
C TYR A 74 -3.87 9.23 -27.94
N GLN A 75 -4.15 10.52 -27.94
CA GLN A 75 -3.83 11.42 -29.05
C GLN A 75 -2.68 12.36 -28.69
N PRO A 76 -1.84 12.77 -29.68
CA PRO A 76 -0.87 13.84 -29.45
C PRO A 76 -1.56 15.12 -29.01
N TRP A 77 -1.03 15.76 -27.96
CA TRP A 77 -1.50 17.06 -27.50
C TRP A 77 -0.35 18.05 -27.63
N ASP A 78 -0.57 19.16 -28.33
CA ASP A 78 0.44 20.19 -28.59
C ASP A 78 1.76 19.70 -29.23
N GLU A 79 1.75 18.54 -29.90
CA GLU A 79 2.93 17.94 -30.54
C GLU A 79 2.65 17.61 -32.02
N PRO A 80 2.74 18.60 -32.92
CA PRO A 80 2.29 18.46 -34.32
C PRO A 80 3.11 17.47 -35.14
N SER A 81 4.33 17.14 -34.69
CA SER A 81 5.22 16.20 -35.35
C SER A 81 5.03 14.76 -34.86
N THR A 82 4.36 14.55 -33.73
CA THR A 82 4.16 13.20 -33.18
C THR A 82 2.97 12.54 -33.86
N THR A 83 3.17 11.37 -34.45
CA THR A 83 2.14 10.61 -35.14
C THR A 83 1.36 9.69 -34.19
N GLN A 84 0.14 9.32 -34.57
CA GLN A 84 -0.66 8.33 -33.83
C GLN A 84 0.05 6.98 -33.73
N ALA A 85 0.87 6.61 -34.71
CA ALA A 85 1.68 5.39 -34.67
C ALA A 85 2.77 5.43 -33.60
N GLU A 86 3.37 6.62 -33.36
CA GLU A 86 4.37 6.82 -32.31
C GLU A 86 3.75 6.85 -30.91
N ILE A 87 2.58 7.47 -30.75
CA ILE A 87 1.81 7.43 -29.49
C ILE A 87 1.31 6.01 -29.22
N GLY A 88 0.78 5.33 -30.23
CA GLY A 88 0.13 4.04 -30.08
C GLY A 88 -1.04 4.12 -29.10
N ARG A 89 -0.95 3.36 -28.01
CA ARG A 89 -1.92 3.38 -26.88
C ARG A 89 -1.25 3.81 -25.58
N LYS A 90 -0.37 4.80 -25.67
CA LYS A 90 0.34 5.38 -24.52
C LYS A 90 -0.33 6.69 -24.13
N GLY A 91 -0.76 6.79 -22.87
CA GLY A 91 -0.99 8.10 -22.25
C GLY A 91 0.35 8.78 -21.96
N TYR A 92 0.36 10.11 -21.78
CA TYR A 92 1.58 10.82 -21.41
C TYR A 92 1.90 10.71 -19.91
N CYS A 93 0.96 10.26 -19.08
CA CYS A 93 1.11 10.25 -17.64
C CYS A 93 2.28 9.37 -17.17
N ASN A 94 3.04 9.90 -16.20
CA ASN A 94 4.17 9.20 -15.59
C ASN A 94 3.72 8.55 -14.28
N HIS A 95 3.51 7.24 -14.29
CA HIS A 95 3.23 6.40 -13.11
C HIS A 95 4.31 5.35 -12.93
N ALA A 96 4.54 4.86 -11.71
CA ALA A 96 5.62 3.94 -11.34
C ALA A 96 7.00 4.50 -11.75
N ASN A 97 7.17 5.82 -11.69
CA ASN A 97 8.31 6.56 -12.24
C ASN A 97 8.71 7.72 -11.32
N VAL A 98 10.02 8.03 -11.22
CA VAL A 98 10.56 9.18 -10.43
C VAL A 98 9.96 10.52 -10.89
N LEU A 99 9.53 10.56 -12.15
CA LEU A 99 8.94 11.73 -12.77
C LEU A 99 7.51 11.99 -12.30
N PHE A 100 6.86 11.06 -11.57
CA PHE A 100 5.46 11.18 -11.15
C PHE A 100 5.10 12.55 -10.56
N PRO A 101 5.77 13.06 -9.50
CA PRO A 101 5.43 14.37 -8.93
C PRO A 101 5.73 15.50 -9.92
N SER A 102 6.91 15.46 -10.56
CA SER A 102 7.35 16.51 -11.48
C SER A 102 6.53 16.59 -12.76
N TRP A 103 5.95 15.51 -13.26
CA TRP A 103 5.13 15.52 -14.47
C TRP A 103 3.73 16.06 -14.20
N HIS A 104 3.14 15.74 -13.05
CA HIS A 104 1.80 16.22 -12.69
C HIS A 104 1.80 17.72 -12.33
N ARG A 105 2.92 18.31 -11.90
CA ARG A 105 3.03 19.76 -11.61
C ARG A 105 2.73 20.67 -12.82
N PRO A 106 3.41 20.55 -13.99
CA PRO A 106 3.07 21.33 -15.18
C PRO A 106 1.69 20.96 -15.75
N TYR A 107 1.19 19.75 -15.49
CA TYR A 107 -0.18 19.39 -15.86
C TYR A 107 -1.23 20.20 -15.07
N MET A 108 -1.01 20.39 -13.77
CA MET A 108 -1.84 21.28 -12.95
C MET A 108 -1.72 22.74 -13.40
N LEU A 109 -0.52 23.19 -13.78
CA LEU A 109 -0.31 24.54 -14.32
C LEU A 109 -1.07 24.77 -15.63
N LEU A 110 -1.07 23.80 -16.55
CA LEU A 110 -1.83 23.87 -17.79
C LEU A 110 -3.33 24.08 -17.50
N TYR A 111 -3.90 23.23 -16.64
CA TYR A 111 -5.31 23.29 -16.30
C TYR A 111 -5.68 24.60 -15.58
N GLU A 112 -4.87 25.02 -14.61
CA GLU A 112 -5.01 26.28 -13.90
C GLU A 112 -4.95 27.49 -14.84
N GLN A 113 -3.93 27.54 -15.71
CA GLN A 113 -3.75 28.62 -16.66
C GLN A 113 -4.92 28.70 -17.64
N ARG A 114 -5.38 27.57 -18.18
CA ARG A 114 -6.49 27.54 -19.14
C ARG A 114 -7.80 28.06 -18.53
N LEU A 115 -8.09 27.68 -17.28
CA LEU A 115 -9.25 28.21 -16.56
C LEU A 115 -9.15 29.71 -16.35
N TYR A 116 -7.97 30.20 -15.93
CA TYR A 116 -7.73 31.63 -15.76
C TYR A 116 -7.90 32.42 -17.05
N GLU A 117 -7.35 31.93 -18.17
CA GLU A 117 -7.53 32.54 -19.49
C GLU A 117 -9.01 32.66 -19.87
N ILE A 118 -9.81 31.63 -19.60
CA ILE A 118 -11.27 31.67 -19.82
C ILE A 118 -11.93 32.73 -18.91
N MET A 119 -11.53 32.83 -17.64
CA MET A 119 -12.05 33.86 -16.73
C MET A 119 -11.82 35.26 -17.32
N VAL A 120 -10.58 35.59 -17.67
CA VAL A 120 -10.19 36.95 -18.06
C VAL A 120 -10.56 37.32 -19.50
N ASN A 121 -10.53 36.36 -20.43
CA ASN A 121 -10.76 36.62 -21.85
C ASN A 121 -12.20 36.35 -22.31
N GLU A 122 -12.96 35.50 -21.61
CA GLU A 122 -14.30 35.08 -22.07
C GLU A 122 -15.44 35.40 -21.08
N ILE A 123 -15.22 35.24 -19.77
CA ILE A 123 -16.27 35.43 -18.77
C ILE A 123 -16.36 36.90 -18.33
N ILE A 124 -15.27 37.47 -17.80
CA ILE A 124 -15.25 38.82 -17.25
C ILE A 124 -15.63 39.91 -18.27
N PRO A 125 -15.22 39.85 -19.56
CA PRO A 125 -15.59 40.87 -20.53
C PRO A 125 -17.10 41.02 -20.76
N LYS A 126 -17.91 40.01 -20.40
CA LYS A 126 -19.38 40.06 -20.48
C LYS A 126 -20.01 40.94 -19.39
N TYR A 127 -19.24 41.33 -18.38
CA TYR A 127 -19.69 42.10 -17.22
C TYR A 127 -18.90 43.41 -17.09
N PRO A 128 -19.00 44.35 -18.06
CA PRO A 128 -18.16 45.55 -18.11
C PRO A 128 -18.23 46.42 -16.85
N ALA A 129 -19.40 46.50 -16.20
CA ALA A 129 -19.59 47.26 -14.97
C ALA A 129 -18.83 46.71 -13.75
N TYR A 130 -18.45 45.42 -13.78
CA TYR A 130 -17.74 44.72 -12.71
C TYR A 130 -16.32 44.30 -13.09
N LYS A 131 -15.88 44.67 -14.30
CA LYS A 131 -14.66 44.16 -14.94
C LYS A 131 -13.43 44.31 -14.05
N GLU A 132 -13.17 45.50 -13.51
CA GLU A 132 -11.98 45.76 -12.68
C GLU A 132 -11.96 44.89 -11.43
N LYS A 133 -13.09 44.83 -10.71
CA LYS A 133 -13.26 44.01 -9.51
C LYS A 133 -13.05 42.53 -9.79
N TYR A 134 -13.61 42.03 -10.90
CA TYR A 134 -13.50 40.62 -11.27
C TYR A 134 -12.10 40.26 -11.76
N LEU A 135 -11.43 41.17 -12.48
CA LEU A 135 -10.02 40.98 -12.85
C LEU A 135 -9.13 40.92 -11.61
N GLU A 136 -9.32 41.83 -10.65
CA GLU A 136 -8.54 41.81 -9.41
C GLU A 136 -8.69 40.48 -8.67
N ALA A 137 -9.91 39.94 -8.59
CA ALA A 137 -10.17 38.64 -8.01
C ALA A 137 -9.52 37.49 -8.81
N ALA A 138 -9.67 37.49 -10.15
CA ALA A 138 -9.11 36.48 -11.04
C ALA A 138 -7.58 36.43 -10.97
N HIS A 139 -6.91 37.59 -10.93
CA HIS A 139 -5.45 37.68 -10.84
C HIS A 139 -4.92 36.99 -9.57
N LYS A 140 -5.69 37.02 -8.48
CA LYS A 140 -5.35 36.37 -7.20
C LYS A 140 -5.83 34.91 -7.12
N TRP A 141 -6.63 34.43 -8.08
CA TRP A 141 -7.15 33.06 -8.06
C TRP A 141 -6.07 32.06 -8.43
N ARG A 142 -6.06 30.90 -7.76
CA ARG A 142 -5.26 29.72 -8.11
C ARG A 142 -6.12 28.48 -7.91
N LEU A 143 -5.76 27.39 -8.58
CA LEU A 143 -6.47 26.11 -8.53
C LEU A 143 -6.53 25.61 -7.08
N PRO A 144 -7.72 25.43 -6.49
CA PRO A 144 -7.83 24.93 -5.12
C PRO A 144 -7.39 23.46 -5.02
N PHE A 145 -6.94 23.05 -3.84
CA PHE A 145 -6.63 21.65 -3.53
C PHE A 145 -7.70 21.04 -2.64
N TRP A 146 -7.86 19.72 -2.70
CA TRP A 146 -8.72 18.97 -1.78
C TRP A 146 -7.87 18.22 -0.75
N ASP A 147 -7.89 18.70 0.50
CA ASP A 147 -7.20 18.02 1.60
C ASP A 147 -8.01 16.84 2.15
N TRP A 148 -8.05 15.75 1.38
CA TRP A 148 -8.70 14.50 1.78
C TRP A 148 -8.11 13.89 3.06
N ALA A 149 -6.90 14.27 3.48
CA ALA A 149 -6.27 13.78 4.71
C ALA A 149 -6.83 14.50 5.94
N LYS A 150 -7.06 15.81 5.84
CA LYS A 150 -7.71 16.63 6.88
C LYS A 150 -9.22 16.45 6.88
N ASN A 151 -9.84 16.38 5.71
CA ASN A 151 -11.28 16.28 5.49
C ASN A 151 -11.58 15.04 4.63
N PRO A 152 -11.75 13.85 5.21
CA PRO A 152 -11.88 12.57 4.49
C PRO A 152 -13.28 12.38 3.89
N ARG A 153 -13.67 13.30 3.03
CA ARG A 153 -14.93 13.31 2.31
C ARG A 153 -14.79 14.07 1.01
N VAL A 154 -15.67 13.81 0.05
CA VAL A 154 -15.76 14.59 -1.18
C VAL A 154 -15.99 16.07 -0.83
N PRO A 155 -15.32 17.03 -1.52
CA PRO A 155 -15.57 18.45 -1.33
C PRO A 155 -17.06 18.78 -1.44
N ARG A 156 -17.60 19.55 -0.49
CA ARG A 156 -19.05 19.61 -0.26
C ARG A 156 -19.83 20.01 -1.50
N LEU A 157 -19.31 21.00 -2.23
CA LEU A 157 -19.98 21.51 -3.42
C LEU A 157 -19.87 20.57 -4.62
N ALA A 158 -18.90 19.65 -4.68
CA ALA A 158 -18.82 18.65 -5.74
C ALA A 158 -19.91 17.56 -5.67
N ARG A 159 -20.76 17.59 -4.63
CA ARG A 159 -21.86 16.62 -4.39
C ARG A 159 -23.20 17.06 -4.98
N TYR A 160 -23.36 18.35 -5.29
CA TYR A 160 -24.64 18.89 -5.73
C TYR A 160 -24.69 19.00 -7.26
N LYS A 161 -25.74 18.48 -7.88
CA LYS A 161 -25.96 18.55 -9.34
C LYS A 161 -26.01 19.97 -9.89
N THR A 162 -26.51 20.89 -9.07
CA THR A 162 -26.67 22.29 -9.41
C THR A 162 -26.17 23.17 -8.28
N VAL A 163 -25.85 24.41 -8.62
CA VAL A 163 -25.43 25.44 -7.67
C VAL A 163 -26.12 26.75 -8.04
N SER A 164 -26.66 27.43 -7.04
CA SER A 164 -27.23 28.76 -7.21
C SER A 164 -26.19 29.83 -6.94
N ILE A 165 -26.02 30.78 -7.86
CA ILE A 165 -25.02 31.85 -7.79
C ILE A 165 -25.66 33.22 -8.01
N THR A 166 -24.94 34.27 -7.64
CA THR A 166 -25.30 35.68 -7.89
C THR A 166 -24.07 36.36 -8.45
N PHE A 167 -24.14 36.85 -9.68
CA PHE A 167 -22.97 37.34 -10.41
C PHE A 167 -23.36 38.44 -11.40
N GLY A 168 -22.48 39.40 -11.66
CA GLY A 168 -22.71 40.45 -12.66
C GLY A 168 -23.84 41.43 -12.33
N GLY A 169 -24.28 41.51 -11.07
CA GLY A 169 -25.47 42.29 -10.69
C GLY A 169 -26.79 41.62 -11.07
N GLU A 170 -26.76 40.39 -11.58
CA GLU A 170 -27.96 39.62 -11.90
C GLU A 170 -28.62 39.08 -10.63
N PRO A 171 -29.97 38.91 -10.63
CA PRO A 171 -30.66 38.15 -9.59
C PRO A 171 -30.07 36.75 -9.44
N LYS A 172 -30.26 36.11 -8.28
CA LYS A 172 -29.81 34.74 -8.03
C LYS A 172 -30.35 33.78 -9.11
N PHE A 173 -29.45 33.05 -9.78
CA PHE A 173 -29.78 32.07 -10.82
C PHE A 173 -29.07 30.74 -10.58
N GLU A 174 -29.53 29.68 -11.23
CA GLU A 174 -29.04 28.31 -11.06
C GLU A 174 -28.23 27.85 -12.28
N ILE A 175 -27.13 27.16 -12.04
CA ILE A 175 -26.34 26.49 -13.08
C ILE A 175 -26.17 25.01 -12.74
N ALA A 176 -26.08 24.16 -13.78
CA ALA A 176 -25.49 22.84 -13.65
C ALA A 176 -24.07 23.00 -13.08
N ASN A 177 -23.76 22.22 -12.06
CA ASN A 177 -22.50 22.31 -11.34
C ASN A 177 -21.42 21.50 -12.06
N PRO A 178 -20.40 22.15 -12.64
CA PRO A 178 -19.37 21.46 -13.41
C PRO A 178 -18.41 20.63 -12.56
N LEU A 179 -18.52 20.68 -11.22
CA LEU A 179 -17.77 19.84 -10.28
C LEU A 179 -18.46 18.51 -9.95
N TYR A 180 -19.77 18.41 -10.21
CA TYR A 180 -20.56 17.23 -9.86
C TYR A 180 -20.12 16.01 -10.66
N GLN A 181 -20.03 16.17 -11.97
CA GLN A 181 -19.48 15.20 -12.91
C GLN A 181 -19.13 15.95 -14.20
N PHE A 182 -18.15 15.47 -14.96
CA PHE A 182 -17.98 15.94 -16.33
C PHE A 182 -19.03 15.28 -17.20
N ARG A 183 -19.63 16.06 -18.11
CA ARG A 183 -20.58 15.57 -19.11
C ARG A 183 -20.18 16.09 -20.48
N MET A 184 -20.11 15.19 -21.46
CA MET A 184 -19.77 15.49 -22.84
C MET A 184 -20.73 16.52 -23.44
N PRO A 185 -20.23 17.52 -24.18
CA PRO A 185 -21.05 18.48 -24.89
C PRO A 185 -22.07 17.81 -25.82
N ASN A 186 -23.30 18.33 -25.81
CA ASN A 186 -24.43 17.84 -26.62
C ASN A 186 -24.78 16.36 -26.40
N ASP A 187 -24.49 15.82 -25.22
CA ASP A 187 -24.76 14.43 -24.85
C ASP A 187 -24.15 13.40 -25.84
N LYS A 188 -23.04 13.77 -26.50
CA LYS A 188 -22.31 12.83 -27.36
C LYS A 188 -21.60 11.80 -26.50
N LYS A 189 -21.64 10.54 -26.94
CA LYS A 189 -20.85 9.46 -26.35
C LYS A 189 -19.36 9.73 -26.49
N MET A 190 -18.58 9.41 -25.46
CA MET A 190 -17.11 9.59 -25.46
C MET A 190 -16.42 8.82 -26.60
N ARG A 191 -17.00 7.71 -27.08
CA ARG A 191 -16.49 6.93 -28.22
C ARG A 191 -16.34 7.75 -29.49
N VAL A 192 -17.22 8.74 -29.71
CA VAL A 192 -17.13 9.65 -30.87
C VAL A 192 -15.76 10.33 -30.96
N TYR A 193 -15.10 10.50 -29.81
CA TYR A 193 -13.80 11.14 -29.68
C TYR A 193 -12.68 10.15 -29.31
N GLY A 194 -12.89 8.86 -29.51
CA GLY A 194 -11.85 7.83 -29.41
C GLY A 194 -11.68 7.17 -28.04
N VAL A 195 -12.58 7.42 -27.08
CA VAL A 195 -12.58 6.65 -25.82
C VAL A 195 -13.07 5.24 -26.07
N GLY A 196 -12.25 4.26 -25.68
CA GLY A 196 -12.54 2.84 -25.84
C GLY A 196 -13.18 2.21 -24.61
N SER A 197 -13.31 0.89 -24.69
CA SER A 197 -13.67 0.05 -23.54
C SER A 197 -12.40 -0.35 -22.79
N ILE A 198 -12.51 -0.63 -21.49
CA ILE A 198 -11.45 -1.19 -20.66
C ILE A 198 -11.93 -2.56 -20.21
N VAL A 199 -11.20 -3.62 -20.58
CA VAL A 199 -11.61 -5.01 -20.33
C VAL A 199 -11.76 -5.27 -18.84
N ASP A 200 -12.91 -5.83 -18.46
CA ASP A 200 -13.24 -6.15 -17.08
C ASP A 200 -12.43 -7.36 -16.60
N PHE A 201 -12.26 -7.39 -15.28
CA PHE A 201 -11.33 -8.15 -14.50
C PHE A 201 -11.27 -9.64 -14.86
N ASP A 202 -12.36 -10.34 -15.16
CA ASP A 202 -12.33 -11.81 -15.36
C ASP A 202 -12.12 -12.29 -16.81
N GLY A 203 -12.04 -11.39 -17.79
CA GLY A 203 -12.52 -11.73 -19.14
C GLY A 203 -14.05 -11.66 -19.22
N GLY A 204 -14.67 -10.97 -18.25
CA GLY A 204 -16.05 -10.53 -18.29
C GLY A 204 -16.25 -9.37 -19.27
N LYS A 205 -17.48 -8.84 -19.33
CA LYS A 205 -17.82 -7.76 -20.27
C LYS A 205 -17.01 -6.49 -19.95
N PRO A 206 -16.24 -5.92 -20.90
CA PRO A 206 -15.50 -4.68 -20.71
C PRO A 206 -16.35 -3.54 -20.12
N PHE A 207 -15.77 -2.71 -19.25
CA PHE A 207 -16.34 -1.40 -18.92
C PHE A 207 -16.26 -0.52 -20.15
N ASP A 208 -17.42 -0.24 -20.72
CA ASP A 208 -17.48 0.46 -21.98
C ASP A 208 -17.57 1.98 -21.78
N TYR A 209 -16.47 2.59 -21.33
CA TYR A 209 -16.38 4.04 -21.10
C TYR A 209 -16.68 4.85 -22.37
N GLY A 210 -16.48 4.27 -23.55
CA GLY A 210 -16.89 4.88 -24.82
C GLY A 210 -18.40 5.16 -24.89
N GLU A 211 -19.24 4.37 -24.23
CA GLU A 211 -20.70 4.58 -24.20
C GLU A 211 -21.14 5.63 -23.17
N CYS A 212 -20.27 5.99 -22.23
CA CYS A 212 -20.53 7.05 -21.27
C CYS A 212 -20.62 8.41 -21.97
N ILE A 213 -21.55 9.22 -21.48
CA ILE A 213 -21.71 10.64 -21.77
C ILE A 213 -21.22 11.46 -20.56
N ALA A 214 -21.24 10.89 -19.35
CA ALA A 214 -20.75 11.56 -18.16
C ALA A 214 -19.92 10.63 -17.26
N THR A 215 -19.14 11.24 -16.37
CA THR A 215 -18.29 10.51 -15.43
C THR A 215 -19.07 9.91 -14.27
N SER A 216 -18.55 8.83 -13.69
CA SER A 216 -19.14 8.12 -12.54
C SER A 216 -18.17 8.01 -11.36
N ARG A 217 -18.71 8.08 -10.14
CA ARG A 217 -18.04 7.82 -8.85
C ARG A 217 -18.78 6.70 -8.11
N CYS A 218 -18.06 5.64 -7.73
CA CYS A 218 -18.56 4.46 -7.02
C CYS A 218 -19.85 3.84 -7.61
N PRO A 219 -19.93 3.58 -8.93
CA PRO A 219 -21.09 2.89 -9.51
C PRO A 219 -21.24 1.48 -8.93
N THR A 220 -22.48 1.03 -8.73
CA THR A 220 -22.77 -0.35 -8.30
C THR A 220 -22.59 -1.34 -9.45
N GLU A 221 -22.69 -2.64 -9.19
CA GLU A 221 -22.70 -3.65 -10.27
C GLU A 221 -23.85 -3.41 -11.27
N ASP A 222 -25.04 -3.06 -10.79
CA ASP A 222 -26.19 -2.78 -11.65
C ASP A 222 -25.99 -1.54 -12.51
N ASP A 223 -25.38 -0.49 -11.96
CA ASP A 223 -25.10 0.75 -12.70
C ASP A 223 -24.11 0.56 -13.85
N ARG A 224 -23.27 -0.48 -13.79
CA ARG A 224 -22.18 -0.71 -14.75
C ARG A 224 -22.56 -1.55 -15.95
N LYS A 225 -23.83 -1.96 -16.04
CA LYS A 225 -24.37 -2.58 -17.26
C LYS A 225 -24.23 -1.58 -18.40
N SER A 226 -23.48 -1.94 -19.45
CA SER A 226 -23.01 -1.02 -20.50
C SER A 226 -24.13 -0.29 -21.25
N ASP A 227 -25.31 -0.90 -21.34
CA ASP A 227 -26.52 -0.36 -21.97
C ASP A 227 -27.47 0.33 -20.97
N SER A 228 -27.13 0.34 -19.68
CA SER A 228 -27.95 0.99 -18.67
C SER A 228 -27.89 2.50 -18.78
N ASN A 229 -29.02 3.14 -18.49
CA ASN A 229 -29.07 4.61 -18.39
C ASN A 229 -28.11 5.15 -17.33
N ALA A 230 -27.84 4.39 -16.27
CA ALA A 230 -26.91 4.75 -15.20
C ALA A 230 -25.47 4.84 -15.74
N TRP A 231 -24.99 3.81 -16.44
CA TRP A 231 -23.65 3.79 -17.05
C TRP A 231 -23.48 4.92 -18.07
N ILE A 232 -24.46 5.08 -18.96
CA ILE A 232 -24.41 6.07 -20.05
C ILE A 232 -24.43 7.49 -19.47
N ASN A 233 -25.27 7.79 -18.48
CA ASN A 233 -25.43 9.16 -17.96
C ASN A 233 -24.50 9.51 -16.79
N GLY A 234 -23.72 8.55 -16.31
CA GLY A 234 -22.91 8.67 -15.11
C GLY A 234 -23.73 8.61 -13.82
N VAL A 235 -23.12 8.06 -12.77
CA VAL A 235 -23.68 8.05 -11.40
C VAL A 235 -22.66 8.59 -10.40
N VAL A 236 -23.13 9.33 -9.39
CA VAL A 236 -22.26 9.93 -8.37
C VAL A 236 -22.74 9.46 -7.00
N HIS A 237 -22.05 8.46 -6.45
CA HIS A 237 -22.33 7.88 -5.14
C HIS A 237 -21.34 8.37 -4.08
N ASP A 238 -21.31 9.69 -3.85
CA ASP A 238 -20.34 10.32 -2.93
C ASP A 238 -20.46 9.84 -1.48
N ASP A 239 -21.63 9.33 -1.05
CA ASP A 239 -21.77 8.72 0.28
C ASP A 239 -20.93 7.45 0.42
N GLN A 240 -20.71 6.70 -0.67
CA GLN A 240 -19.81 5.55 -0.68
C GLN A 240 -18.34 5.99 -0.74
N VAL A 241 -18.05 7.08 -1.46
CA VAL A 241 -16.71 7.69 -1.49
C VAL A 241 -16.30 8.16 -0.09
N ASP A 242 -17.19 8.86 0.61
CA ASP A 242 -16.96 9.32 1.99
C ASP A 242 -16.69 8.15 2.94
N ARG A 243 -17.41 7.02 2.79
CA ARG A 243 -17.13 5.81 3.58
C ARG A 243 -15.72 5.31 3.32
N PHE A 244 -15.30 5.13 2.07
CA PHE A 244 -13.95 4.67 1.75
C PHE A 244 -12.85 5.61 2.26
N LEU A 245 -13.06 6.93 2.18
CA LEU A 245 -12.11 7.92 2.71
C LEU A 245 -12.04 7.92 4.24
N ALA A 246 -13.17 7.67 4.91
CA ALA A 246 -13.30 7.68 6.35
C ALA A 246 -13.12 6.30 7.01
N GLU A 247 -12.88 5.23 6.23
CA GLU A 247 -12.77 3.84 6.70
C GLU A 247 -11.44 3.57 7.45
N HIS A 248 -11.20 4.31 8.53
CA HIS A 248 -10.33 3.91 9.63
C HIS A 248 -10.82 4.57 10.93
N SER A 249 -10.65 3.90 12.05
CA SER A 249 -11.21 4.37 13.32
C SER A 249 -10.12 4.83 14.29
N SER A 250 -10.09 6.13 14.59
CA SER A 250 -9.25 6.74 15.62
C SER A 250 -9.87 6.58 17.01
N VAL A 251 -9.05 6.58 18.06
CA VAL A 251 -9.52 6.66 19.45
C VAL A 251 -9.86 8.06 19.93
N THR A 252 -9.50 9.10 19.18
CA THR A 252 -9.63 10.48 19.63
C THR A 252 -11.02 11.09 19.42
N ASP A 253 -11.99 10.34 18.89
CA ASP A 253 -13.30 10.85 18.41
C ASP A 253 -13.17 11.94 17.32
N GLU A 254 -11.95 12.25 16.86
CA GLU A 254 -11.68 13.17 15.76
C GLU A 254 -11.89 12.46 14.40
N SER A 255 -12.53 13.15 13.45
CA SER A 255 -12.94 12.63 12.13
C SER A 255 -11.78 12.56 11.13
N TYR A 256 -10.69 11.86 11.46
CA TYR A 256 -9.58 11.66 10.51
C TYR A 256 -9.76 10.38 9.71
N GLY A 257 -9.50 10.46 8.40
CA GLY A 257 -9.52 9.31 7.52
C GLY A 257 -8.23 8.49 7.57
N THR A 258 -8.28 7.31 6.95
CA THR A 258 -7.14 6.41 6.63
C THR A 258 -5.88 7.15 6.17
N ALA A 259 -6.09 8.26 5.46
CA ALA A 259 -5.10 8.97 4.71
C ALA A 259 -4.26 9.95 5.56
N ALA A 260 -4.76 10.38 6.73
CA ALA A 260 -4.05 11.32 7.60
C ALA A 260 -2.72 10.74 8.11
N GLU A 261 -2.76 9.53 8.68
CA GLU A 261 -1.56 8.88 9.20
C GLU A 261 -0.57 8.50 8.08
N LEU A 262 -1.07 8.21 6.87
CA LEU A 262 -0.22 8.03 5.68
C LEU A 262 0.52 9.32 5.32
N VAL A 263 -0.18 10.46 5.26
CA VAL A 263 0.45 11.78 5.00
C VAL A 263 1.45 12.13 6.10
N TYR A 264 1.11 11.86 7.36
CA TYR A 264 2.00 12.10 8.48
C TYR A 264 3.32 11.36 8.33
N ARG A 265 3.28 10.06 8.04
CA ARG A 265 4.49 9.25 7.85
C ARG A 265 5.26 9.62 6.59
N LEU A 266 4.55 9.90 5.49
CA LEU A 266 5.16 10.39 4.25
C LEU A 266 6.00 11.65 4.46
N LEU A 267 5.54 12.56 5.33
CA LEU A 267 6.20 13.84 5.60
C LEU A 267 7.19 13.81 6.77
N THR A 268 7.16 12.79 7.63
CA THR A 268 8.03 12.70 8.83
C THR A 268 9.10 11.62 8.74
N TYR A 269 8.94 10.62 7.87
CA TYR A 269 9.96 9.58 7.70
C TYR A 269 11.17 10.10 6.91
N PRO A 270 12.40 9.76 7.33
CA PRO A 270 13.59 10.13 6.58
C PRO A 270 13.70 9.27 5.31
N MET A 271 13.48 9.87 4.14
CA MET A 271 13.60 9.21 2.83
C MET A 271 14.30 10.11 1.80
N ASP A 272 14.80 9.52 0.71
CA ASP A 272 15.28 10.26 -0.46
C ASP A 272 14.13 10.55 -1.45
N TYR A 273 14.43 11.28 -2.54
CA TYR A 273 13.39 11.64 -3.51
C TYR A 273 12.81 10.44 -4.27
N PRO A 274 13.60 9.50 -4.83
CA PRO A 274 13.05 8.32 -5.50
C PRO A 274 12.09 7.50 -4.62
N HIS A 275 12.44 7.30 -3.33
CA HIS A 275 11.56 6.59 -2.41
C HIS A 275 10.29 7.38 -2.10
N PHE A 276 10.38 8.71 -1.94
CA PHE A 276 9.21 9.58 -1.78
C PHE A 276 8.29 9.59 -3.01
N ALA A 277 8.85 9.69 -4.21
CA ALA A 277 8.11 10.04 -5.40
C ALA A 277 7.17 8.94 -5.91
N THR A 278 7.51 7.67 -5.68
CA THR A 278 6.92 6.56 -6.45
C THR A 278 7.08 5.21 -5.78
N LEU A 279 6.17 4.30 -6.11
CA LEU A 279 6.06 2.96 -5.55
C LEU A 279 6.96 1.91 -6.23
N ALA A 280 7.50 2.20 -7.41
CA ALA A 280 8.25 1.22 -8.19
C ALA A 280 9.60 0.88 -7.56
N ARG A 281 9.91 -0.43 -7.47
CA ARG A 281 11.18 -0.98 -6.96
C ARG A 281 11.72 -2.05 -7.92
N ASP A 282 13.04 -2.24 -7.91
CA ASP A 282 13.74 -3.25 -8.71
C ASP A 282 14.18 -4.43 -7.82
N GLU A 283 13.87 -5.67 -8.21
CA GLU A 283 14.30 -6.90 -7.52
C GLU A 283 15.83 -7.06 -7.48
N THR A 284 16.55 -6.48 -8.45
CA THR A 284 18.01 -6.58 -8.60
C THR A 284 18.77 -5.45 -7.92
N ALA A 285 18.08 -4.44 -7.37
CA ALA A 285 18.67 -3.35 -6.59
C ALA A 285 19.15 -3.83 -5.20
N LYS A 286 20.01 -4.84 -5.18
CA LYS A 286 21.14 -4.92 -4.24
C LYS A 286 22.12 -3.79 -4.60
N SER A 287 21.68 -2.55 -4.47
CA SER A 287 22.57 -1.41 -4.63
C SER A 287 23.61 -1.48 -3.51
N ALA A 288 24.87 -1.63 -3.92
CA ALA A 288 26.02 -1.71 -3.05
C ALA A 288 26.00 -0.57 -2.03
N GLY A 289 25.73 -0.89 -0.77
CA GLY A 289 25.74 0.07 0.35
C GLY A 289 24.37 0.43 0.93
N ALA A 290 23.24 -0.03 0.36
CA ALA A 290 21.95 0.07 1.05
C ALA A 290 21.89 -1.01 2.16
N SER A 291 21.94 -0.56 3.42
CA SER A 291 21.47 -1.36 4.55
C SER A 291 20.13 -2.01 4.17
N THR A 292 19.95 -3.30 4.48
CA THR A 292 18.67 -4.05 4.47
C THR A 292 17.43 -3.15 4.34
N SER A 293 16.61 -3.31 3.29
CA SER A 293 15.54 -2.36 2.90
C SER A 293 14.84 -1.77 4.13
N LYS A 294 15.04 -0.47 4.39
CA LYS A 294 14.32 0.20 5.48
C LYS A 294 12.83 0.14 5.15
N VAL A 295 12.04 -0.52 5.98
CA VAL A 295 10.58 -0.68 5.79
C VAL A 295 9.87 0.69 5.65
N THR A 296 10.46 1.75 6.19
CA THR A 296 10.04 3.14 5.99
C THR A 296 10.05 3.62 4.54
N ASN A 297 10.73 2.90 3.63
CA ASN A 297 10.80 3.21 2.22
C ASN A 297 9.62 2.63 1.40
N ASP A 298 8.74 1.86 2.04
CA ASP A 298 7.56 1.26 1.41
C ASP A 298 6.36 2.23 1.39
N ILE A 299 6.42 3.35 2.13
CA ILE A 299 5.48 4.48 1.98
C ILE A 299 6.03 5.50 0.97
N ASN A 300 5.16 5.97 0.07
CA ASN A 300 5.51 6.93 -0.99
C ASN A 300 4.27 7.71 -1.45
N LEU A 301 4.48 8.85 -2.11
CA LEU A 301 3.44 9.76 -2.56
C LEU A 301 2.48 9.10 -3.56
N GLU A 302 3.01 8.32 -4.51
CA GLU A 302 2.21 7.66 -5.54
C GLU A 302 1.29 6.59 -4.94
N PHE A 303 1.75 5.83 -3.95
CA PHE A 303 0.93 4.88 -3.21
C PHE A 303 -0.25 5.57 -2.51
N VAL A 304 0.02 6.67 -1.81
CA VAL A 304 -1.03 7.43 -1.12
C VAL A 304 -2.03 8.00 -2.14
N HIS A 305 -1.55 8.52 -3.27
CA HIS A 305 -2.36 8.96 -4.40
C HIS A 305 -3.27 7.86 -4.96
N ASN A 306 -2.75 6.65 -5.19
CA ASN A 306 -3.48 5.55 -5.81
C ASN A 306 -4.70 5.13 -4.98
N ASN A 307 -4.58 5.18 -3.65
CA ASN A 307 -5.70 4.87 -2.75
C ASN A 307 -6.85 5.87 -2.92
N ILE A 308 -6.56 7.16 -3.07
CA ILE A 308 -7.61 8.18 -3.28
C ILE A 308 -8.34 7.96 -4.60
N HIS A 309 -7.60 7.62 -5.67
CA HIS A 309 -8.19 7.27 -6.96
C HIS A 309 -9.23 6.15 -6.84
N TYR A 310 -8.89 5.09 -6.10
CA TYR A 310 -9.82 4.00 -5.84
C TYR A 310 -10.98 4.40 -4.93
N TRP A 311 -10.72 5.10 -3.82
CA TRP A 311 -11.78 5.50 -2.89
C TRP A 311 -12.81 6.43 -3.54
N VAL A 312 -12.42 7.22 -4.55
CA VAL A 312 -13.36 8.06 -5.32
C VAL A 312 -14.04 7.29 -6.45
N GLY A 313 -13.29 6.48 -7.19
CA GLY A 313 -13.84 5.76 -8.35
C GLY A 313 -14.68 4.54 -7.96
N GLY A 314 -14.34 3.88 -6.86
CA GLY A 314 -14.82 2.55 -6.53
C GLY A 314 -14.56 1.57 -7.68
N ASN A 315 -15.35 0.51 -7.75
CA ASN A 315 -15.26 -0.43 -8.85
C ASN A 315 -15.91 0.15 -10.12
N GLY A 316 -15.12 0.44 -11.15
CA GLY A 316 -15.61 0.87 -12.47
C GLY A 316 -16.04 2.35 -12.58
N GLY A 317 -15.87 3.16 -11.55
CA GLY A 317 -15.96 4.62 -11.71
C GLY A 317 -14.71 5.18 -12.38
N HIS A 318 -14.81 6.40 -12.91
CA HIS A 318 -13.75 6.95 -13.76
C HIS A 318 -12.45 7.15 -12.98
N MET A 319 -12.52 7.69 -11.76
CA MET A 319 -11.34 7.94 -10.92
C MET A 319 -10.52 6.69 -10.59
N SER A 320 -11.08 5.47 -10.67
CA SER A 320 -10.32 4.24 -10.40
C SER A 320 -9.67 3.62 -11.63
N GLN A 321 -9.75 4.27 -12.80
CA GLN A 321 -9.15 3.80 -14.05
C GLN A 321 -8.19 4.84 -14.64
N ILE A 322 -6.90 4.50 -14.74
CA ILE A 322 -5.84 5.38 -15.27
C ILE A 322 -6.26 6.10 -16.58
N PRO A 323 -6.82 5.43 -17.60
CA PRO A 323 -7.07 6.08 -18.89
C PRO A 323 -8.17 7.14 -18.87
N VAL A 324 -9.06 7.12 -17.86
CA VAL A 324 -10.27 7.96 -17.82
C VAL A 324 -10.44 8.75 -16.53
N ALA A 325 -9.56 8.58 -15.54
CA ALA A 325 -9.66 9.24 -14.23
C ALA A 325 -9.71 10.77 -14.32
N THR A 326 -8.91 11.35 -15.21
CA THR A 326 -8.84 12.80 -15.47
C THR A 326 -10.13 13.43 -15.96
N PHE A 327 -11.07 12.64 -16.49
CA PHE A 327 -12.35 13.19 -16.88
C PHE A 327 -13.17 13.62 -15.67
N ASP A 328 -13.03 13.01 -14.49
CA ASP A 328 -13.78 13.45 -13.31
C ASP A 328 -13.20 14.78 -12.76
N PRO A 329 -14.04 15.81 -12.51
CA PRO A 329 -13.57 17.10 -12.00
C PRO A 329 -12.79 17.03 -10.67
N THR A 330 -13.03 16.01 -9.84
CA THR A 330 -12.31 15.82 -8.56
C THR A 330 -10.85 15.43 -8.75
N PHE A 331 -10.47 14.90 -9.92
CA PHE A 331 -9.08 14.61 -10.29
C PHE A 331 -8.17 15.83 -10.06
N TRP A 332 -8.60 16.99 -10.54
CA TRP A 332 -7.80 18.22 -10.51
C TRP A 332 -7.59 18.72 -9.09
N LEU A 333 -8.60 18.60 -8.23
CA LEU A 333 -8.50 18.97 -6.81
C LEU A 333 -7.60 17.99 -6.04
N HIS A 334 -7.69 16.70 -6.36
CA HIS A 334 -6.84 15.65 -5.81
C HIS A 334 -5.37 15.87 -6.17
N HIS A 335 -5.06 16.03 -7.47
CA HIS A 335 -3.69 16.24 -7.96
C HIS A 335 -3.09 17.58 -7.52
N CYS A 336 -3.93 18.61 -7.31
CA CYS A 336 -3.49 19.85 -6.68
C CYS A 336 -3.03 19.63 -5.22
N ASN A 337 -3.65 18.70 -4.48
CA ASN A 337 -3.17 18.30 -3.15
C ASN A 337 -1.93 17.40 -3.21
N ILE A 338 -1.79 16.54 -4.23
CA ILE A 338 -0.55 15.78 -4.46
C ILE A 338 0.62 16.75 -4.71
N ASP A 339 0.40 17.79 -5.50
CA ASP A 339 1.38 18.85 -5.73
C ASP A 339 1.73 19.62 -4.44
N ARG A 340 0.72 19.86 -3.58
CA ARG A 340 0.91 20.44 -2.24
C ARG A 340 1.80 19.56 -1.36
N LEU A 341 1.50 18.26 -1.27
CA LEU A 341 2.30 17.31 -0.50
C LEU A 341 3.74 17.25 -1.01
N PHE A 342 3.95 17.35 -2.32
CA PHE A 342 5.28 17.44 -2.89
C PHE A 342 6.02 18.72 -2.46
N ALA A 343 5.37 19.90 -2.51
CA ALA A 343 5.97 21.15 -2.03
C ALA A 343 6.31 21.12 -0.52
N LEU A 344 5.43 20.54 0.30
CA LEU A 344 5.67 20.33 1.73
C LEU A 344 6.89 19.43 1.95
N TRP A 345 6.96 18.30 1.25
CA TRP A 345 8.08 17.37 1.36
C TRP A 345 9.41 18.02 0.93
N GLN A 346 9.43 18.77 -0.18
CA GLN A 346 10.61 19.49 -0.66
C GLN A 346 11.14 20.48 0.39
N THR A 347 10.24 21.14 1.11
CA THR A 347 10.61 22.12 2.16
C THR A 347 11.13 21.42 3.42
N ILE A 348 10.53 20.29 3.82
CA ILE A 348 11.01 19.49 4.96
C ILE A 348 12.34 18.79 4.64
N ASN A 349 12.58 18.45 3.37
CA ASN A 349 13.75 17.71 2.90
C ASN A 349 14.60 18.55 1.91
N PRO A 350 15.14 19.71 2.32
CA PRO A 350 15.88 20.58 1.42
C PRO A 350 17.12 19.88 0.84
N GLY A 351 17.35 20.05 -0.45
CA GLY A 351 18.50 19.48 -1.16
C GLY A 351 18.36 17.99 -1.53
N LYS A 352 17.28 17.31 -1.12
CA LYS A 352 17.01 15.93 -1.57
C LYS A 352 16.35 15.95 -2.95
N TRP A 353 17.19 15.94 -3.98
CA TRP A 353 16.77 15.87 -5.38
C TRP A 353 17.60 14.84 -6.12
N PHE A 354 17.02 14.25 -7.17
CA PHE A 354 17.71 13.29 -8.02
C PHE A 354 18.40 14.03 -9.17
N THR A 355 19.55 13.54 -9.64
CA THR A 355 20.16 13.98 -10.90
C THR A 355 19.87 12.98 -12.01
N SER A 356 19.98 11.70 -11.67
CA SER A 356 19.66 10.57 -12.52
C SER A 356 19.03 9.48 -11.68
N ASP A 357 18.05 8.78 -12.22
CA ASP A 357 17.53 7.59 -11.60
C ASP A 357 18.39 6.38 -12.01
N THR A 358 19.39 6.07 -11.18
CA THR A 358 20.24 4.88 -11.35
C THR A 358 19.76 3.70 -10.51
N GLN A 359 18.68 3.89 -9.74
CA GLN A 359 18.15 2.88 -8.82
C GLN A 359 17.09 2.00 -9.51
N ARG A 360 16.69 2.34 -10.75
CA ARG A 360 15.70 1.60 -11.53
C ARG A 360 16.13 1.45 -12.99
N PHE A 361 16.04 0.22 -13.51
CA PHE A 361 16.15 -0.08 -14.95
C PHE A 361 14.81 0.04 -15.69
N PHE A 362 13.82 0.73 -15.11
CA PHE A 362 12.54 0.98 -15.76
C PHE A 362 12.62 2.14 -16.75
N ASP A 363 12.99 1.81 -17.98
CA ASP A 363 12.61 2.58 -19.17
C ASP A 363 11.09 2.48 -19.34
N GLN A 364 10.34 3.41 -18.74
CA GLN A 364 9.03 3.72 -19.25
C GLN A 364 9.31 4.32 -20.62
N LYS A 365 8.90 3.66 -21.72
CA LYS A 365 8.95 4.25 -23.06
C LYS A 365 7.90 5.37 -23.16
N ILE A 366 8.04 6.40 -22.32
CA ILE A 366 7.41 7.69 -22.49
C ILE A 366 7.77 8.08 -23.92
N VAL A 367 6.78 8.54 -24.67
CA VAL A 367 7.00 8.95 -26.06
C VAL A 367 8.22 9.87 -26.06
N GLY A 368 9.34 9.47 -26.69
CA GLY A 368 10.60 10.22 -26.75
C GLY A 368 11.48 10.34 -25.49
N SER A 369 11.32 9.52 -24.44
CA SER A 369 12.35 9.43 -23.38
C SER A 369 13.54 8.58 -23.83
N GLY A 370 14.75 8.98 -23.43
CA GLY A 370 15.95 8.15 -23.58
C GLY A 370 16.02 7.05 -22.51
N SER A 371 17.01 6.17 -22.62
CA SER A 371 17.17 4.99 -21.74
C SER A 371 17.52 5.29 -20.27
N LEU A 372 17.87 6.53 -19.93
CA LEU A 372 18.14 6.99 -18.57
C LEU A 372 17.28 8.20 -18.23
N ILE A 373 16.54 8.09 -17.13
CA ILE A 373 15.76 9.20 -16.59
C ILE A 373 16.67 10.11 -15.77
N THR A 374 16.59 11.41 -16.05
CA THR A 374 17.37 12.45 -15.39
C THR A 374 16.46 13.60 -14.99
N ASN A 375 16.99 14.50 -14.17
CA ASN A 375 16.32 15.75 -13.85
C ASN A 375 16.16 16.72 -15.04
N LYS A 376 16.72 16.37 -16.21
CA LYS A 376 16.57 17.08 -17.50
C LYS A 376 15.68 16.34 -18.50
N THR A 377 15.12 15.19 -18.13
CA THR A 377 14.23 14.43 -19.02
C THR A 377 13.02 15.29 -19.42
N PRO A 378 12.69 15.39 -20.72
CA PRO A 378 11.50 16.12 -21.17
C PRO A 378 10.21 15.58 -20.54
N LEU A 379 9.43 16.48 -19.92
CA LEU A 379 8.11 16.21 -19.38
C LEU A 379 7.06 16.46 -20.46
N ARG A 380 7.00 15.56 -21.44
CA ARG A 380 6.07 15.65 -22.57
C ARG A 380 4.61 15.50 -22.09
N PRO A 381 3.66 16.21 -22.73
CA PRO A 381 3.81 17.06 -23.90
C PRO A 381 3.94 18.56 -23.54
N PHE A 382 4.41 18.89 -22.33
CA PHE A 382 4.32 20.25 -21.82
C PHE A 382 5.43 21.14 -22.38
N HIS A 383 5.04 22.25 -23.03
CA HIS A 383 5.97 23.27 -23.54
C HIS A 383 5.96 24.53 -22.67
N LYS A 384 7.12 25.16 -22.52
CA LYS A 384 7.34 26.39 -21.73
C LYS A 384 7.16 27.67 -22.55
N ASP A 385 7.27 27.57 -23.87
CA ASP A 385 7.28 28.69 -24.80
C ASP A 385 6.67 28.30 -26.15
N THR A 386 6.44 29.30 -27.00
CA THR A 386 5.89 29.15 -28.35
C THR A 386 6.87 28.51 -29.34
N SER A 387 8.13 28.29 -28.94
CA SER A 387 9.14 27.61 -29.75
C SER A 387 9.14 26.08 -29.52
N GLY A 388 8.34 25.58 -28.57
CA GLY A 388 8.23 24.16 -28.27
C GLY A 388 9.31 23.65 -27.31
N THR A 389 9.86 24.50 -26.43
CA THR A 389 10.81 24.04 -25.41
C THR A 389 10.09 23.23 -24.34
N TYR A 390 10.45 21.96 -24.15
CA TYR A 390 9.83 21.11 -23.13
C TYR A 390 10.14 21.54 -21.68
N TRP A 391 9.18 21.27 -20.79
CA TRP A 391 9.40 21.22 -19.36
C TRP A 391 10.36 20.09 -18.97
N THR A 392 11.08 20.24 -17.87
CA THR A 392 11.96 19.23 -17.26
C THR A 392 11.72 19.18 -15.75
N PRO A 393 12.08 18.10 -15.04
CA PRO A 393 11.95 18.04 -13.59
C PRO A 393 12.58 19.22 -12.86
N ASP A 394 13.76 19.69 -13.28
CA ASP A 394 14.40 20.85 -12.67
C ASP A 394 13.59 22.14 -12.81
N ASP A 395 12.84 22.31 -13.90
CA ASP A 395 11.96 23.48 -14.06
C ASP A 395 10.81 23.48 -13.03
N THR A 396 10.49 22.32 -12.46
CA THR A 396 9.37 22.13 -11.52
C THR A 396 9.77 22.30 -10.05
N LEU A 397 11.07 22.39 -9.75
CA LEU A 397 11.59 22.41 -8.38
C LEU A 397 11.09 23.58 -7.54
N ASP A 398 11.10 24.78 -8.13
CA ASP A 398 10.74 26.03 -7.47
C ASP A 398 9.33 26.44 -7.87
N TRP A 399 8.33 25.79 -7.26
CA TRP A 399 6.91 26.04 -7.54
C TRP A 399 6.54 27.52 -7.32
N PHE A 400 7.26 28.21 -6.45
CA PHE A 400 7.05 29.61 -6.14
C PHE A 400 7.31 30.50 -7.37
N LYS A 401 8.35 30.20 -8.18
CA LYS A 401 8.58 30.87 -9.48
C LYS A 401 7.52 30.58 -10.54
N LEU A 402 6.75 29.50 -10.35
CA LEU A 402 5.68 29.11 -11.26
C LEU A 402 4.42 29.96 -11.05
N GLY A 403 4.38 30.75 -9.98
CA GLY A 403 3.35 31.77 -9.74
C GLY A 403 2.27 31.36 -8.75
N TYR A 404 2.50 30.32 -7.96
CA TYR A 404 1.57 29.86 -6.91
C TYR A 404 2.32 29.34 -5.68
N THR A 405 1.62 29.29 -4.54
CA THR A 405 2.09 28.61 -3.32
C THR A 405 0.91 28.01 -2.55
N TYR A 406 1.16 27.52 -1.33
CA TYR A 406 0.17 26.89 -0.46
C TYR A 406 0.02 27.65 0.87
N PRO A 407 -1.11 27.50 1.60
CA PRO A 407 -1.35 28.21 2.87
C PRO A 407 -0.26 27.94 3.92
N GLU A 408 0.35 26.76 3.87
CA GLU A 408 1.46 26.35 4.74
C GLU A 408 2.80 26.95 4.33
N LEU A 409 2.90 27.48 3.10
CA LEU A 409 4.13 27.94 2.45
C LEU A 409 4.01 29.39 1.92
N PRO A 410 3.50 30.36 2.69
CA PRO A 410 3.16 31.69 2.17
C PRO A 410 4.36 32.47 1.63
N THR A 411 5.59 32.12 2.01
CA THR A 411 6.84 32.79 1.60
C THR A 411 7.76 31.92 0.75
N GLY A 412 7.53 30.60 0.69
CA GLY A 412 8.43 29.63 0.06
C GLY A 412 9.78 29.49 0.77
N LYS A 413 9.89 29.98 2.01
CA LYS A 413 11.11 30.01 2.84
C LYS A 413 10.87 29.48 4.25
N GLU A 414 9.74 28.80 4.45
CA GLU A 414 9.36 28.20 5.72
C GLU A 414 10.42 27.19 6.15
N THR A 415 10.69 27.16 7.45
CA THR A 415 11.62 26.16 8.00
C THR A 415 10.92 24.81 8.14
N PRO A 416 11.68 23.70 8.11
CA PRO A 416 11.11 22.38 8.42
C PRO A 416 10.32 22.37 9.74
N ALA A 417 10.80 23.04 10.80
CA ALA A 417 10.12 23.11 12.09
C ALA A 417 8.72 23.77 12.02
N GLN A 418 8.56 24.82 11.20
CA GLN A 418 7.27 25.48 11.01
C GLN A 418 6.26 24.56 10.34
N LEU A 419 6.69 23.78 9.35
CA LEU A 419 5.81 22.82 8.67
C LEU A 419 5.52 21.61 9.54
N LEU A 420 6.51 21.13 10.29
CA LEU A 420 6.32 20.00 11.21
C LEU A 420 5.24 20.29 12.24
N LYS A 421 5.09 21.54 12.70
CA LYS A 421 3.94 21.96 13.51
C LYS A 421 2.62 21.59 12.86
N ILE A 422 2.43 22.02 11.62
CA ILE A 422 1.20 21.79 10.84
C ILE A 422 1.00 20.30 10.60
N VAL A 423 2.06 19.58 10.19
CA VAL A 423 2.01 18.14 9.93
C VAL A 423 1.63 17.35 11.19
N ASN A 424 2.27 17.62 12.32
CA ASN A 424 1.98 16.99 13.61
C ASN A 424 0.57 17.32 14.11
N GLU A 425 0.08 18.54 13.90
CA GLU A 425 -1.23 19.00 14.38
C GLU A 425 -2.39 18.55 13.50
N TYR A 426 -2.20 18.41 12.18
CA TYR A 426 -3.28 18.00 11.28
C TYR A 426 -3.29 16.51 10.99
N TYR A 427 -2.12 15.88 10.88
CA TYR A 427 -2.01 14.53 10.34
C TYR A 427 -1.47 13.50 11.35
N GLY A 428 -0.79 13.93 12.42
CA GLY A 428 -0.17 13.05 13.41
C GLY A 428 -1.15 12.37 14.35
N ILE A 429 -1.95 11.43 13.84
CA ILE A 429 -3.02 10.76 14.60
C ILE A 429 -2.43 9.92 15.71
N THR A 430 -1.50 9.02 15.39
CA THR A 430 -0.85 8.18 16.41
C THR A 430 -0.13 9.02 17.46
N ARG A 431 0.49 10.15 17.05
CA ARG A 431 1.09 11.12 17.98
C ARG A 431 0.06 11.66 18.98
N LYS A 432 -1.08 12.15 18.50
CA LYS A 432 -2.14 12.71 19.37
C LYS A 432 -2.71 11.68 20.32
N GLU A 433 -2.95 10.47 19.82
CA GLU A 433 -3.48 9.35 20.60
C GLU A 433 -2.51 8.94 21.71
N ALA A 434 -1.21 8.84 21.39
CA ALA A 434 -0.17 8.55 22.37
C ALA A 434 -0.10 9.61 23.48
N LEU A 435 -0.10 10.90 23.09
CA LEU A 435 -0.05 12.01 24.04
C LEU A 435 -1.32 12.09 24.91
N MET A 436 -2.50 11.90 24.32
CA MET A 436 -3.77 11.86 25.04
C MET A 436 -3.77 10.76 26.10
N LEU A 437 -3.40 9.54 25.69
CA LEU A 437 -3.38 8.39 26.60
C LEU A 437 -2.39 8.61 27.73
N ALA A 438 -1.17 9.07 27.44
CA ALA A 438 -0.16 9.41 28.45
C ALA A 438 -0.63 10.48 29.44
N GLN A 439 -1.33 11.53 28.97
CA GLN A 439 -1.85 12.61 29.83
C GLN A 439 -3.05 12.19 30.68
N SER A 440 -3.93 11.35 30.14
CA SER A 440 -5.13 10.86 30.84
C SER A 440 -4.84 9.75 31.86
N ALA A 441 -3.63 9.21 31.84
CA ALA A 441 -3.23 8.08 32.66
C ALA A 441 -3.14 8.46 34.14
N GLY A 442 -4.05 7.93 34.97
CA GLY A 442 -3.98 8.01 36.44
C GLY A 442 -2.93 7.08 37.08
N GLY A 443 -2.04 6.49 36.28
CA GLY A 443 -1.05 5.48 36.64
C GLY A 443 -0.39 4.87 35.39
N PRO A 444 0.53 3.89 35.54
CA PRO A 444 1.21 3.28 34.39
C PRO A 444 0.24 2.61 33.41
N LEU A 445 0.34 2.93 32.12
CA LEU A 445 -0.39 2.25 31.04
C LEU A 445 0.52 1.18 30.39
N PRO A 446 0.09 -0.09 30.31
CA PRO A 446 0.91 -1.13 29.68
C PRO A 446 1.19 -0.81 28.20
N GLY A 447 2.47 -0.63 27.84
CA GLY A 447 2.93 -0.30 26.49
C GLY A 447 2.96 1.20 26.14
N ILE A 448 2.62 2.10 27.07
CA ILE A 448 2.77 3.56 26.91
C ILE A 448 3.59 4.11 28.07
N GLU A 449 4.74 4.69 27.74
CA GLU A 449 5.61 5.37 28.67
C GLU A 449 5.38 6.88 28.60
N VAL A 450 5.14 7.49 29.76
CA VAL A 450 5.05 8.95 29.91
C VAL A 450 6.48 9.50 29.98
N LEU A 451 6.83 10.42 29.07
CA LEU A 451 8.09 11.15 29.08
C LEU A 451 7.88 12.57 29.60
N ASP A 452 8.93 13.22 30.09
CA ASP A 452 8.86 14.62 30.54
C ASP A 452 8.34 15.57 29.45
N ASP A 453 8.72 15.31 28.18
CA ASP A 453 8.34 16.11 27.03
C ASP A 453 7.43 15.37 26.03
N GLY A 454 6.74 14.31 26.45
CA GLY A 454 5.85 13.58 25.53
C GLY A 454 5.46 12.17 25.96
N ALA A 455 5.37 11.27 24.98
CA ALA A 455 5.02 9.87 25.18
C ALA A 455 5.85 8.95 24.30
N ARG A 456 6.11 7.74 24.77
CA ARG A 456 6.81 6.69 24.00
C ARG A 456 5.98 5.41 23.99
N MET A 457 5.85 4.81 22.82
CA MET A 457 5.11 3.56 22.63
C MET A 457 5.66 2.75 21.45
N TYR A 458 5.28 1.48 21.36
CA TYR A 458 5.55 0.68 20.17
C TYR A 458 4.59 1.06 19.04
N ASP A 459 5.16 1.40 17.90
CA ASP A 459 4.47 1.62 16.65
C ASP A 459 4.55 0.36 15.78
N TYR A 460 3.45 0.00 15.15
CA TYR A 460 3.31 -1.17 14.28
C TYR A 460 2.83 -0.75 12.90
N ALA A 461 3.39 -1.37 11.86
CA ALA A 461 2.93 -1.18 10.50
C ALA A 461 3.07 -2.45 9.66
N LEU A 462 2.13 -2.65 8.75
CA LEU A 462 2.16 -3.68 7.72
C LEU A 462 2.80 -3.11 6.45
N SER A 463 3.84 -3.75 5.95
CA SER A 463 4.40 -3.49 4.63
C SER A 463 4.04 -4.62 3.68
N ILE A 464 3.59 -4.26 2.49
CA ILE A 464 3.12 -5.19 1.47
C ILE A 464 3.91 -4.92 0.19
N LYS A 465 4.54 -5.96 -0.35
CA LYS A 465 5.26 -5.94 -1.61
C LYS A 465 4.63 -6.95 -2.55
N TYR A 466 4.44 -6.57 -3.80
CA TYR A 466 3.80 -7.43 -4.78
C TYR A 466 4.15 -7.02 -6.21
N SER A 467 4.12 -7.97 -7.13
CA SER A 467 4.26 -7.72 -8.57
C SER A 467 3.08 -6.89 -9.08
N LYS A 468 3.34 -5.69 -9.61
CA LYS A 468 2.29 -4.79 -10.13
C LYS A 468 1.42 -5.46 -11.19
N PHE A 469 2.01 -6.35 -11.97
CA PHE A 469 1.37 -7.05 -13.08
C PHE A 469 1.06 -8.53 -12.79
N ALA A 470 1.05 -8.94 -11.51
CA ALA A 470 0.79 -10.31 -11.05
C ALA A 470 -0.36 -11.02 -11.75
N LEU A 471 -1.45 -10.29 -12.00
CA LEU A 471 -2.67 -10.80 -12.62
C LEU A 471 -2.78 -10.38 -14.08
N GLY A 472 -1.67 -10.40 -14.81
CA GLY A 472 -1.63 -9.92 -16.20
C GLY A 472 -1.91 -8.42 -16.31
N GLY A 473 -1.51 -7.64 -15.29
CA GLY A 473 -1.79 -6.21 -15.15
C GLY A 473 -3.18 -5.83 -14.69
N ARG A 474 -4.09 -6.79 -14.48
CA ARG A 474 -5.43 -6.52 -13.93
C ARG A 474 -5.30 -5.81 -12.57
N PRO A 475 -6.07 -4.73 -12.30
CA PRO A 475 -6.14 -4.15 -10.97
C PRO A 475 -6.77 -5.16 -10.00
N PHE A 476 -6.39 -5.08 -8.74
CA PHE A 476 -6.90 -5.93 -7.66
C PHE A 476 -6.76 -5.22 -6.33
N ASN A 477 -7.43 -5.75 -5.32
CA ASN A 477 -7.37 -5.29 -3.95
C ASN A 477 -6.74 -6.38 -3.07
N ILE A 478 -5.84 -5.98 -2.18
CA ILE A 478 -5.35 -6.80 -1.08
C ILE A 478 -6.13 -6.35 0.15
N GLU A 479 -7.12 -7.14 0.55
CA GLU A 479 -7.89 -6.87 1.76
C GLU A 479 -7.25 -7.58 2.95
N VAL A 480 -7.07 -6.82 4.03
CA VAL A 480 -6.43 -7.30 5.25
C VAL A 480 -7.43 -7.21 6.39
N PHE A 481 -7.49 -8.28 7.18
CA PHE A 481 -8.40 -8.47 8.29
C PHE A 481 -7.62 -8.94 9.52
N LEU A 482 -8.20 -8.72 10.69
CA LEU A 482 -7.78 -9.31 11.94
C LEU A 482 -8.79 -10.39 12.33
N ARG A 483 -8.42 -11.67 12.21
CA ARG A 483 -9.34 -12.78 12.53
C ARG A 483 -9.69 -12.75 14.02
N PRO A 484 -10.98 -12.85 14.44
CA PRO A 484 -11.37 -12.90 15.85
C PRO A 484 -10.69 -14.03 16.65
N GLU A 485 -10.62 -13.88 17.98
CA GLU A 485 -9.94 -14.87 18.82
C GLU A 485 -10.76 -16.16 18.89
N GLY A 486 -10.11 -17.31 18.69
CA GLY A 486 -10.76 -18.62 18.70
C GLY A 486 -11.48 -18.99 17.39
N GLU A 487 -11.63 -18.06 16.46
CA GLU A 487 -12.21 -18.35 15.15
C GLU A 487 -11.21 -19.04 14.22
N THR A 488 -11.70 -20.02 13.47
CA THR A 488 -10.92 -20.77 12.46
C THR A 488 -11.46 -20.57 11.05
N GLN A 489 -12.69 -20.05 10.92
CA GLN A 489 -13.30 -19.75 9.63
C GLN A 489 -12.85 -18.37 9.12
N ASN A 490 -12.72 -18.24 7.79
CA ASN A 490 -12.37 -16.99 7.12
C ASN A 490 -13.64 -16.16 6.82
N THR A 491 -14.48 -15.98 7.84
CA THR A 491 -15.69 -15.16 7.78
C THR A 491 -15.45 -13.92 8.64
N PHE A 492 -15.46 -12.75 8.01
CA PHE A 492 -15.10 -11.48 8.64
C PHE A 492 -16.29 -10.53 8.70
N LYS A 493 -16.42 -9.82 9.81
CA LYS A 493 -17.34 -8.70 9.98
C LYS A 493 -16.63 -7.39 9.60
N THR A 494 -17.41 -6.32 9.46
CA THR A 494 -16.89 -4.97 9.22
C THR A 494 -15.88 -4.52 10.29
N GLU A 495 -16.04 -4.97 11.54
CA GLU A 495 -15.12 -4.66 12.66
C GLU A 495 -13.76 -5.38 12.57
N ASP A 496 -13.69 -6.49 11.82
CA ASP A 496 -12.47 -7.28 11.62
C ASP A 496 -11.61 -6.72 10.49
N PHE A 497 -12.15 -5.82 9.66
CA PHE A 497 -11.42 -5.22 8.54
C PHE A 497 -10.35 -4.25 9.04
N VAL A 498 -9.12 -4.44 8.59
CA VAL A 498 -7.98 -3.59 8.94
C VAL A 498 -7.75 -2.56 7.85
N THR A 499 -7.62 -3.00 6.59
CA THR A 499 -7.28 -2.12 5.48
C THR A 499 -7.51 -2.79 4.13
N ASN A 500 -7.48 -1.98 3.07
CA ASN A 500 -7.40 -2.41 1.69
C ASN A 500 -6.23 -1.69 1.01
N VAL A 501 -5.42 -2.45 0.28
CA VAL A 501 -4.39 -1.93 -0.62
C VAL A 501 -4.81 -2.18 -2.06
N PHE A 502 -5.04 -1.11 -2.81
CA PHE A 502 -5.43 -1.18 -4.21
C PHE A 502 -4.22 -1.13 -5.14
N ASN A 503 -4.12 -2.09 -6.04
CA ASN A 503 -3.16 -2.06 -7.14
C ASN A 503 -3.73 -1.27 -8.33
N PHE A 504 -3.36 0.01 -8.42
CA PHE A 504 -3.72 0.86 -9.57
C PHE A 504 -2.88 0.49 -10.81
N SER A 505 -3.40 -0.48 -11.56
CA SER A 505 -2.77 -1.07 -12.75
C SER A 505 -3.82 -1.33 -13.84
N GLN A 506 -3.38 -1.60 -15.06
CA GLN A 506 -4.22 -2.05 -16.18
C GLN A 506 -3.51 -3.13 -17.01
N ARG A 507 -4.30 -3.91 -17.76
CA ARG A 507 -3.74 -4.94 -18.65
C ARG A 507 -2.81 -4.31 -19.69
N PRO A 508 -1.69 -4.96 -20.02
CA PRO A 508 -0.84 -4.54 -21.13
C PRO A 508 -1.39 -4.83 -22.51
N GLU A 509 -2.19 -5.89 -22.66
CA GLU A 509 -2.72 -6.41 -23.93
C GLU A 509 -4.24 -6.69 -23.84
N ASN A 510 -4.93 -6.69 -24.98
CA ASN A 510 -6.32 -7.17 -25.09
C ASN A 510 -6.38 -8.71 -25.21
N GLU A 511 -7.59 -9.25 -25.37
CA GLU A 511 -7.82 -10.71 -25.46
C GLU A 511 -7.20 -11.35 -26.72
N ASP A 512 -6.94 -10.56 -27.76
CA ASP A 512 -6.28 -11.00 -29.00
C ASP A 512 -4.74 -10.93 -28.91
N GLY A 513 -4.18 -10.54 -27.74
CA GLY A 513 -2.74 -10.34 -27.54
C GLY A 513 -2.21 -9.04 -28.15
N ASN A 514 -3.08 -8.14 -28.61
CA ASN A 514 -2.65 -6.83 -29.10
C ASN A 514 -2.38 -5.89 -27.92
N GLU A 515 -1.25 -5.21 -27.94
CA GLU A 515 -0.87 -4.22 -26.93
C GLU A 515 -1.98 -3.15 -26.77
N ILE A 516 -2.39 -2.90 -25.53
CA ILE A 516 -3.35 -1.85 -25.13
C ILE A 516 -2.71 -0.75 -24.28
N CYS A 517 -1.55 -1.02 -23.67
CA CYS A 517 -0.78 -0.05 -22.91
C CYS A 517 0.70 -0.44 -22.93
N SER A 518 1.52 0.29 -23.70
CA SER A 518 2.94 -0.03 -23.83
C SER A 518 3.71 0.13 -22.51
N ASN A 519 3.41 1.17 -21.72
CA ASN A 519 4.04 1.38 -20.41
C ASN A 519 3.75 0.20 -19.45
N CYS A 520 2.55 -0.35 -19.55
CA CYS A 520 2.12 -1.50 -18.77
C CYS A 520 2.80 -2.78 -19.26
N LYS A 521 3.00 -2.90 -20.58
CA LYS A 521 3.70 -4.04 -21.20
C LYS A 521 5.16 -4.09 -20.78
N ASP A 522 5.87 -2.98 -20.93
CA ASP A 522 7.27 -2.88 -20.48
C ASP A 522 7.38 -3.13 -18.96
N GLY A 523 6.39 -2.67 -18.18
CA GLY A 523 6.34 -2.91 -16.73
C GLY A 523 6.11 -4.39 -16.38
N GLN A 524 5.27 -5.08 -17.13
CA GLN A 524 5.01 -6.50 -16.98
C GLN A 524 6.24 -7.33 -17.36
N ASP A 525 6.86 -7.05 -18.51
CA ASP A 525 8.03 -7.77 -19.01
C ASP A 525 9.23 -7.67 -18.06
N LYS A 526 9.29 -6.60 -17.25
CA LYS A 526 10.33 -6.34 -16.25
C LYS A 526 9.96 -6.75 -14.81
N ASN A 527 8.78 -7.34 -14.61
CA ASN A 527 8.28 -7.76 -13.29
C ASN A 527 8.33 -6.64 -12.21
N VAL A 528 7.90 -5.42 -12.57
CA VAL A 528 7.94 -4.27 -11.64
C VAL A 528 7.19 -4.58 -10.35
N GLN A 529 7.87 -4.39 -9.22
CA GLN A 529 7.31 -4.55 -7.87
C GLN A 529 6.69 -3.23 -7.38
N SER A 530 5.56 -3.34 -6.71
CA SER A 530 4.85 -2.29 -5.98
C SER A 530 5.04 -2.47 -4.48
N THR A 531 5.03 -1.35 -3.75
CA THR A 531 5.08 -1.31 -2.29
C THR A 531 3.85 -0.60 -1.73
N ALA A 532 3.38 -1.06 -0.58
CA ALA A 532 2.34 -0.42 0.22
C ALA A 532 2.72 -0.48 1.69
N TYR A 533 2.27 0.52 2.45
CA TYR A 533 2.56 0.66 3.86
C TYR A 533 1.28 1.05 4.60
N VAL A 534 0.93 0.28 5.64
CA VAL A 534 -0.30 0.46 6.39
C VAL A 534 0.03 0.59 7.88
N PRO A 535 -0.17 1.78 8.47
CA PRO A 535 -0.09 1.99 9.91
C PRO A 535 -1.12 1.14 10.66
N LEU A 536 -0.69 0.39 11.68
CA LEU A 536 -1.58 -0.44 12.50
C LEU A 536 -1.82 0.14 13.89
N THR A 537 -0.98 1.09 14.33
CA THR A 537 -0.95 1.58 15.71
C THR A 537 -2.27 2.21 16.16
N SER A 538 -2.88 3.09 15.36
CA SER A 538 -4.18 3.69 15.73
C SER A 538 -5.30 2.65 15.86
N TYR A 539 -5.28 1.60 15.05
CA TYR A 539 -6.21 0.47 15.17
C TYR A 539 -6.01 -0.28 16.51
N LEU A 540 -4.75 -0.55 16.88
CA LEU A 540 -4.39 -1.20 18.14
C LEU A 540 -4.74 -0.35 19.36
N LEU A 541 -4.52 0.97 19.29
CA LEU A 541 -4.92 1.92 20.33
C LEU A 541 -6.43 1.89 20.54
N LYS A 542 -7.21 1.73 19.47
CA LYS A 542 -8.66 1.57 19.55
C LYS A 542 -9.08 0.29 20.23
N MET A 543 -8.50 -0.83 19.86
CA MET A 543 -8.74 -2.08 20.57
C MET A 543 -8.42 -1.94 22.07
N PHE A 544 -7.33 -1.24 22.41
CA PHE A 544 -6.95 -0.98 23.79
C PHE A 544 -7.97 -0.10 24.53
N LYS A 545 -8.39 1.03 23.95
CA LYS A 545 -9.42 1.92 24.55
C LYS A 545 -10.77 1.21 24.71
N GLN A 546 -11.12 0.33 23.79
CA GLN A 546 -12.35 -0.48 23.82
C GLN A 546 -12.24 -1.73 24.70
N GLN A 547 -11.11 -1.91 25.42
CA GLN A 547 -10.85 -3.05 26.30
C GLN A 547 -10.84 -4.41 25.58
N GLN A 548 -10.67 -4.41 24.26
CA GLN A 548 -10.42 -5.60 23.44
C GLN A 548 -8.96 -6.04 23.51
N LEU A 549 -8.07 -5.13 23.87
CA LEU A 549 -6.66 -5.37 24.13
C LEU A 549 -6.32 -4.90 25.55
N ASN A 550 -5.70 -5.76 26.36
CA ASN A 550 -5.38 -5.44 27.75
C ASN A 550 -4.01 -4.76 27.93
N SER A 551 -3.17 -4.74 26.89
CA SER A 551 -1.83 -4.15 26.91
C SER A 551 -1.33 -3.86 25.50
N LEU A 552 -0.62 -2.74 25.32
CA LEU A 552 0.06 -2.37 24.08
C LEU A 552 1.52 -2.88 24.03
N GLU A 553 1.93 -3.67 25.02
CA GLU A 553 3.26 -4.31 25.02
C GLU A 553 3.38 -5.35 23.90
N PRO A 554 4.60 -5.57 23.37
CA PRO A 554 4.79 -6.45 22.22
C PRO A 554 4.22 -7.86 22.35
N PRO A 555 4.36 -8.59 23.47
CA PRO A 555 3.81 -9.94 23.59
C PRO A 555 2.29 -10.00 23.38
N THR A 556 1.55 -8.98 23.80
CA THR A 556 0.10 -8.91 23.65
C THR A 556 -0.28 -8.50 22.23
N VAL A 557 0.34 -7.44 21.71
CA VAL A 557 0.07 -6.94 20.35
C VAL A 557 0.44 -7.98 19.30
N GLU A 558 1.60 -8.60 19.41
CA GLU A 558 2.08 -9.60 18.46
C GLU A 558 1.18 -10.84 18.43
N LYS A 559 0.65 -11.28 19.59
CA LYS A 559 -0.36 -12.36 19.64
C LYS A 559 -1.64 -11.99 18.87
N VAL A 560 -2.04 -10.72 18.93
CA VAL A 560 -3.17 -10.21 18.16
C VAL A 560 -2.84 -10.20 16.67
N LEU A 561 -1.75 -9.55 16.27
CA LEU A 561 -1.34 -9.42 14.87
C LEU A 561 -1.01 -10.77 14.20
N ALA A 562 -0.68 -11.81 14.98
CA ALA A 562 -0.53 -13.18 14.47
C ALA A 562 -1.81 -13.76 13.85
N ARG A 563 -2.96 -13.16 14.13
CA ARG A 563 -4.27 -13.54 13.55
C ARG A 563 -4.61 -12.73 12.31
N MET A 564 -3.69 -11.92 11.80
CA MET A 564 -3.91 -11.17 10.58
C MET A 564 -4.12 -12.13 9.41
N TYR A 565 -5.15 -11.85 8.62
CA TYR A 565 -5.54 -12.61 7.45
C TYR A 565 -5.64 -11.65 6.27
N TRP A 566 -5.34 -12.13 5.07
CA TRP A 566 -5.55 -11.35 3.87
C TRP A 566 -6.09 -12.21 2.76
N ARG A 567 -6.72 -11.53 1.82
CA ARG A 567 -7.20 -12.13 0.58
C ARG A 567 -6.97 -11.16 -0.55
N ILE A 568 -6.83 -11.74 -1.74
CA ILE A 568 -6.84 -10.98 -2.97
C ILE A 568 -8.27 -11.01 -3.48
N VAL A 569 -8.86 -9.84 -3.64
CA VAL A 569 -10.14 -9.69 -4.33
C VAL A 569 -9.92 -8.86 -5.58
N ASP A 570 -10.78 -9.07 -6.55
CA ASP A 570 -10.81 -8.21 -7.70
C ASP A 570 -11.39 -6.84 -7.36
N ILE A 571 -11.55 -6.00 -8.39
CA ILE A 571 -12.28 -4.74 -8.24
C ILE A 571 -13.76 -4.98 -7.89
N GLY A 572 -14.35 -6.11 -8.32
CA GLY A 572 -15.67 -6.65 -7.94
C GLY A 572 -15.89 -6.91 -6.46
N GLY A 573 -14.82 -7.04 -5.68
CA GLY A 573 -14.88 -7.62 -4.34
C GLY A 573 -15.02 -9.15 -4.34
N GLN A 574 -14.96 -9.79 -5.52
CA GLN A 574 -14.94 -11.24 -5.67
C GLN A 574 -13.55 -11.78 -5.31
N LEU A 575 -13.53 -12.82 -4.48
CA LEU A 575 -12.32 -13.51 -4.08
C LEU A 575 -11.59 -14.09 -5.31
N ILE A 576 -10.32 -13.76 -5.45
CA ILE A 576 -9.41 -14.37 -6.40
C ILE A 576 -8.76 -15.58 -5.72
N PRO A 577 -9.03 -16.81 -6.19
CA PRO A 577 -8.44 -18.01 -5.60
C PRO A 577 -6.91 -17.96 -5.59
N GLU A 578 -6.30 -18.49 -4.52
CA GLU A 578 -4.86 -18.44 -4.26
C GLU A 578 -4.02 -18.98 -5.42
N GLU A 579 -4.48 -20.07 -6.04
CA GLU A 579 -3.83 -20.68 -7.20
C GLU A 579 -3.71 -19.75 -8.43
N LYS A 580 -4.47 -18.66 -8.50
CA LYS A 580 -4.40 -17.70 -9.61
C LYS A 580 -3.34 -16.62 -9.41
N TRP A 581 -2.86 -16.40 -8.18
CA TRP A 581 -1.96 -15.27 -7.88
C TRP A 581 -0.69 -15.66 -7.12
N LYS A 582 -0.67 -16.77 -6.38
CA LYS A 582 0.46 -17.13 -5.51
C LYS A 582 1.79 -17.24 -6.24
N ASP A 583 1.78 -17.71 -7.48
CA ASP A 583 2.98 -17.96 -8.28
C ASP A 583 3.42 -16.73 -9.11
N THR A 584 2.59 -15.69 -9.18
CA THR A 584 2.82 -14.50 -10.02
C THR A 584 2.93 -13.20 -9.23
N MET A 585 2.35 -13.15 -8.03
CA MET A 585 2.24 -11.93 -7.24
C MET A 585 3.49 -11.61 -6.43
N ASN A 586 4.41 -12.56 -6.22
CA ASN A 586 5.58 -12.38 -5.34
C ASN A 586 5.19 -11.68 -4.03
N LEU A 587 4.03 -12.07 -3.48
CA LEU A 587 3.39 -11.34 -2.40
C LEU A 587 4.19 -11.52 -1.10
N ASP A 588 4.75 -10.43 -0.60
CA ASP A 588 5.50 -10.38 0.65
C ASP A 588 4.81 -9.38 1.59
N LEU A 589 4.22 -9.91 2.66
CA LEU A 589 3.65 -9.12 3.74
C LEU A 589 4.57 -9.24 4.96
N SER A 590 4.90 -8.10 5.55
CA SER A 590 5.74 -8.05 6.75
C SER A 590 5.19 -7.06 7.75
N VAL A 591 5.01 -7.51 8.99
CA VAL A 591 4.71 -6.60 10.10
C VAL A 591 6.03 -6.12 10.68
N SER A 592 6.15 -4.80 10.81
CA SER A 592 7.28 -4.15 11.47
C SER A 592 6.84 -3.50 12.77
N LYS A 593 7.78 -3.42 13.72
CA LYS A 593 7.63 -2.62 14.94
C LYS A 593 8.81 -1.67 15.12
N THR A 594 8.55 -0.54 15.76
CA THR A 594 9.61 0.33 16.29
C THR A 594 9.13 1.03 17.55
N GLN A 595 10.04 1.41 18.44
CA GLN A 595 9.69 2.21 19.60
C GLN A 595 9.73 3.69 19.20
N MET A 596 8.56 4.29 19.01
CA MET A 596 8.44 5.71 18.66
C MET A 596 8.28 6.58 19.89
N SER A 597 9.01 7.69 19.93
CA SER A 597 8.81 8.76 20.91
C SER A 597 8.20 9.97 20.23
N TYR A 598 7.10 10.45 20.78
CA TYR A 598 6.32 11.59 20.31
C TYR A 598 6.46 12.74 21.30
N SER A 599 7.03 13.86 20.86
CA SER A 599 7.12 15.05 21.71
C SER A 599 5.78 15.78 21.79
N SER A 600 5.47 16.37 22.94
CA SER A 600 4.38 17.33 23.13
C SER A 600 4.59 18.62 22.35
N ASP A 601 5.84 18.97 22.03
CA ASP A 601 6.20 20.03 21.09
C ASP A 601 5.89 19.58 19.65
N SER A 602 4.90 20.23 19.02
CA SER A 602 4.49 19.92 17.65
C SER A 602 5.52 20.32 16.60
N GLN A 603 6.58 21.04 16.93
CA GLN A 603 7.65 21.37 15.98
C GLN A 603 8.71 20.27 15.82
N LYS A 604 8.71 19.27 16.71
CA LYS A 604 9.69 18.19 16.70
C LYS A 604 9.20 17.00 15.88
N LEU A 605 10.13 16.36 15.18
CA LEU A 605 9.90 15.05 14.56
C LEU A 605 9.69 13.97 15.65
N PRO A 606 8.92 12.91 15.36
CA PRO A 606 9.01 11.70 16.14
C PRO A 606 10.44 11.13 16.05
N THR A 607 10.95 10.58 17.15
CA THR A 607 12.26 9.91 17.18
C THR A 607 12.06 8.42 17.32
N PHE A 608 12.72 7.65 16.46
CA PHE A 608 12.59 6.19 16.43
C PHE A 608 13.84 5.54 15.81
N PRO A 609 14.24 4.34 16.27
CA PRO A 609 15.17 3.50 15.53
C PRO A 609 14.50 2.98 14.25
N ASP A 610 15.30 2.53 13.28
CA ASP A 610 14.77 1.88 12.07
C ASP A 610 13.85 0.71 12.48
N PRO A 611 12.64 0.58 11.88
CA PRO A 611 11.71 -0.48 12.23
C PRO A 611 12.26 -1.89 12.00
N GLU A 612 12.03 -2.75 12.99
CA GLU A 612 12.37 -4.18 12.96
C GLU A 612 11.20 -4.97 12.39
N VAL A 613 11.44 -5.79 11.38
CA VAL A 613 10.45 -6.77 10.88
C VAL A 613 10.32 -7.91 11.88
N ILE A 614 9.09 -8.18 12.32
CA ILE A 614 8.78 -9.24 13.28
C ILE A 614 8.68 -10.57 12.52
N PRO A 615 9.55 -11.56 12.82
CA PRO A 615 9.47 -12.86 12.18
C PRO A 615 8.09 -13.52 12.42
N GLN A 616 7.56 -14.23 11.41
CA GLN A 616 6.31 -15.01 11.46
C GLN A 616 4.99 -14.19 11.44
N LEU A 617 5.04 -12.86 11.60
CA LEU A 617 3.87 -12.00 11.44
C LEU A 617 3.80 -11.47 10.01
N GLY A 618 2.67 -11.70 9.33
CA GLY A 618 2.46 -11.29 7.94
C GLY A 618 2.92 -12.29 6.88
N THR A 619 3.30 -13.53 7.20
CA THR A 619 4.00 -14.42 6.24
C THR A 619 3.17 -15.25 5.23
N GLY A 620 1.84 -15.18 5.17
CA GLY A 620 1.05 -15.87 4.13
C GLY A 620 -0.20 -16.54 4.65
N LEU A 621 -1.08 -16.94 3.71
CA LEU A 621 -2.09 -18.00 3.80
C LEU A 621 -1.49 -19.39 4.10
N ALA A 622 -0.51 -19.47 4.99
CA ALA A 622 -0.52 -20.63 5.84
C ALA A 622 -1.82 -20.46 6.64
N GLU A 623 -2.87 -21.18 6.22
CA GLU A 623 -3.70 -21.82 7.23
C GLU A 623 -2.72 -22.22 8.35
N PRO A 624 -3.03 -22.00 9.64
CA PRO A 624 -2.52 -22.97 10.59
C PRO A 624 -3.07 -24.27 10.01
N HIS A 625 -2.28 -24.98 9.18
CA HIS A 625 -2.70 -26.21 8.56
C HIS A 625 -3.18 -26.97 9.77
N ALA A 626 -4.49 -27.13 9.90
CA ALA A 626 -5.03 -28.06 10.85
C ALA A 626 -4.34 -29.33 10.39
N PRO A 627 -3.36 -29.86 11.15
CA PRO A 627 -2.59 -30.94 10.61
C PRO A 627 -3.60 -32.06 10.44
N THR A 628 -3.91 -32.42 9.20
CA THR A 628 -4.42 -33.75 8.90
C THR A 628 -3.24 -34.72 9.05
N GLY A 629 -2.64 -34.70 10.24
CA GLY A 629 -1.69 -35.67 10.72
C GLY A 629 -2.48 -36.69 11.52
N THR A 630 -2.25 -37.97 11.24
CA THR A 630 -2.65 -39.03 12.15
C THR A 630 -1.74 -38.95 13.38
N GLY A 631 -2.20 -38.23 14.40
CA GLY A 631 -1.47 -38.09 15.65
C GLY A 631 -1.51 -39.39 16.45
N ASN A 632 -0.35 -39.97 16.73
CA ASN A 632 -0.23 -41.06 17.69
C ASN A 632 0.08 -40.48 19.08
N ILE A 633 -0.74 -40.80 20.08
CA ILE A 633 -0.47 -40.51 21.50
C ILE A 633 0.50 -41.56 22.02
N ILE A 634 1.70 -41.14 22.45
CA ILE A 634 2.77 -42.06 22.88
C ILE A 634 2.99 -41.94 24.39
N THR A 635 2.74 -43.03 25.12
CA THR A 635 3.01 -43.15 26.56
C THR A 635 4.44 -43.63 26.81
N VAL A 636 5.11 -43.05 27.82
CA VAL A 636 6.50 -43.35 28.26
C VAL A 636 6.77 -44.86 28.34
N SER A 637 7.75 -45.31 27.55
CA SER A 637 8.29 -46.67 27.39
C SER A 637 7.78 -47.50 26.19
N LYS A 638 7.12 -46.90 25.19
CA LYS A 638 6.58 -47.64 24.04
C LYS A 638 7.29 -47.30 22.72
N ILE A 639 7.60 -48.33 21.93
CA ILE A 639 7.88 -48.23 20.50
C ILE A 639 6.54 -48.19 19.77
N ASN A 640 6.32 -47.20 18.92
CA ASN A 640 5.06 -47.00 18.21
C ASN A 640 5.30 -47.01 16.71
N LYS A 641 4.52 -47.83 16.00
CA LYS A 641 4.50 -47.86 14.54
C LYS A 641 3.80 -46.61 14.01
N LEU A 642 4.40 -45.94 13.04
CA LEU A 642 3.76 -44.84 12.33
C LEU A 642 2.68 -45.41 11.39
N SER A 643 1.59 -44.66 11.21
CA SER A 643 0.49 -45.00 10.29
C SER A 643 1.02 -45.27 8.88
N GLU A 644 1.98 -44.46 8.44
CA GLU A 644 2.73 -44.66 7.21
C GLU A 644 4.23 -44.34 7.39
N PRO A 645 5.12 -44.93 6.56
CA PRO A 645 6.53 -44.53 6.54
C PRO A 645 6.72 -43.06 6.14
N VAL A 646 7.68 -42.37 6.78
CA VAL A 646 8.07 -40.99 6.45
C VAL A 646 9.38 -41.02 5.64
N PRO A 647 9.34 -40.69 4.33
CA PRO A 647 10.51 -40.67 3.48
C PRO A 647 11.28 -39.34 3.59
N VAL A 648 12.35 -39.21 2.79
CA VAL A 648 12.98 -37.90 2.53
C VAL A 648 11.94 -36.91 2.00
N GLY A 649 12.04 -35.65 2.41
CA GLY A 649 11.04 -34.60 2.20
C GLY A 649 9.94 -34.59 3.26
N GLY A 650 9.79 -35.66 4.04
CA GLY A 650 8.85 -35.70 5.15
C GLY A 650 9.36 -35.03 6.43
N SER A 651 8.44 -34.74 7.33
CA SER A 651 8.71 -34.18 8.66
C SER A 651 7.97 -34.94 9.75
N ILE A 652 8.51 -34.95 10.97
CA ILE A 652 7.84 -35.47 12.15
C ILE A 652 7.83 -34.39 13.23
N VAL A 653 6.65 -34.07 13.76
CA VAL A 653 6.44 -33.05 14.79
C VAL A 653 5.96 -33.71 16.08
N PHE A 654 6.73 -33.55 17.14
CA PHE A 654 6.38 -33.99 18.49
C PHE A 654 5.87 -32.79 19.30
N LYS A 655 4.68 -32.91 19.88
CA LYS A 655 4.13 -31.89 20.79
C LYS A 655 4.01 -32.44 22.19
N SER A 656 4.59 -31.73 23.15
CA SER A 656 4.41 -32.04 24.57
C SER A 656 3.55 -30.98 25.24
N PRO A 657 2.46 -31.37 25.94
CA PRO A 657 1.62 -30.41 26.66
C PRO A 657 2.30 -29.79 27.89
N SER A 658 3.46 -30.31 28.31
CA SER A 658 4.25 -29.72 29.40
C SER A 658 5.72 -30.12 29.35
N MET A 659 6.61 -29.28 29.86
CA MET A 659 8.01 -29.58 30.11
C MET A 659 8.50 -29.05 31.46
N LYS A 660 9.24 -29.88 32.19
CA LYS A 660 9.88 -29.52 33.46
C LYS A 660 11.07 -28.60 33.19
N LEU A 661 10.85 -27.29 33.19
CA LEU A 661 11.89 -26.31 32.88
C LEU A 661 12.93 -26.13 33.99
N ALA A 662 12.61 -26.45 35.24
CA ALA A 662 13.56 -26.34 36.35
C ALA A 662 14.73 -27.32 36.20
N LYS A 663 15.96 -26.85 36.45
CA LYS A 663 17.17 -27.67 36.40
C LYS A 663 17.16 -28.65 37.58
N PRO A 664 17.11 -29.98 37.35
CA PRO A 664 16.98 -30.95 38.43
C PRO A 664 18.32 -31.17 39.14
N VAL A 665 18.27 -31.58 40.42
CA VAL A 665 19.46 -31.91 41.24
C VAL A 665 20.16 -33.18 40.73
N ARG A 666 19.39 -34.14 40.22
CA ARG A 666 19.90 -35.34 39.53
C ARG A 666 19.48 -35.26 38.07
N GLU A 667 20.37 -35.66 37.16
CA GLU A 667 20.10 -35.60 35.71
C GLU A 667 18.84 -36.41 35.36
N THR A 668 17.88 -35.75 34.73
CA THR A 668 16.68 -36.37 34.16
C THR A 668 16.50 -35.87 32.74
N GLY A 669 15.94 -36.73 31.90
CA GLY A 669 15.85 -36.46 30.48
C GLY A 669 14.75 -37.23 29.79
N THR A 670 14.46 -36.78 28.60
CA THR A 670 13.51 -37.41 27.68
C THR A 670 14.26 -37.80 26.42
N GLY A 671 14.08 -39.03 25.96
CA GLY A 671 14.61 -39.56 24.72
C GLY A 671 13.50 -39.72 23.68
N ILE A 672 13.77 -39.25 22.46
CA ILE A 672 12.96 -39.49 21.27
C ILE A 672 13.86 -40.15 20.22
N ALA A 673 13.46 -41.30 19.69
CA ALA A 673 14.19 -42.00 18.63
C ALA A 673 13.31 -42.24 17.41
N LEU A 674 13.85 -41.92 16.23
CA LEU A 674 13.29 -42.22 14.92
C LEU A 674 13.88 -43.54 14.45
N LEU A 675 13.00 -44.50 14.16
CA LEU A 675 13.37 -45.90 13.95
C LEU A 675 12.93 -46.40 12.58
N ASN A 676 13.70 -47.34 12.03
CA ASN A 676 13.30 -48.18 10.91
C ASN A 676 13.30 -49.65 11.32
N TRP A 677 12.23 -50.36 10.97
CA TRP A 677 12.06 -51.80 11.17
C TRP A 677 12.09 -52.51 9.82
N ASP A 678 12.82 -53.62 9.74
CA ASP A 678 12.75 -54.54 8.60
C ASP A 678 11.48 -55.42 8.72
N PRO A 679 10.49 -55.26 7.83
CA PRO A 679 9.25 -56.05 7.87
C PRO A 679 9.47 -57.57 7.73
N ALA A 680 10.61 -58.01 7.18
CA ALA A 680 10.96 -59.41 7.05
C ALA A 680 11.59 -60.02 8.33
N SER A 681 11.90 -59.18 9.33
CA SER A 681 12.49 -59.62 10.60
C SER A 681 11.49 -60.43 11.43
N LYS A 682 11.92 -61.60 11.92
CA LYS A 682 11.17 -62.42 12.90
C LYS A 682 11.52 -62.08 14.36
N ALA A 683 12.37 -61.07 14.57
CA ALA A 683 12.82 -60.66 15.89
C ALA A 683 11.72 -59.93 16.65
N ASP A 684 11.82 -59.87 17.98
CA ASP A 684 10.85 -59.19 18.83
C ASP A 684 10.80 -57.69 18.49
N SER A 685 9.62 -57.20 18.08
CA SER A 685 9.36 -55.82 17.71
C SER A 685 9.25 -54.87 18.90
N LEU A 686 9.33 -55.39 20.13
CA LEU A 686 9.42 -54.57 21.34
C LEU A 686 10.87 -54.33 21.79
N ASP A 687 11.84 -55.03 21.19
CA ASP A 687 13.25 -54.86 21.51
C ASP A 687 13.92 -53.85 20.56
N THR A 688 14.33 -52.71 21.12
CA THR A 688 15.02 -51.63 20.38
C THR A 688 16.34 -52.06 19.75
N GLU A 689 16.97 -53.16 20.21
CA GLU A 689 18.18 -53.70 19.58
C GLU A 689 17.93 -54.22 18.16
N ASN A 690 16.68 -54.54 17.84
CA ASN A 690 16.28 -55.05 16.52
C ASN A 690 15.91 -53.94 15.51
N TYR A 691 15.98 -52.66 15.91
CA TYR A 691 15.67 -51.51 15.05
C TYR A 691 16.94 -50.79 14.59
N ASP A 692 16.91 -50.29 13.34
CA ASP A 692 17.84 -49.23 12.96
C ASP A 692 17.35 -47.92 13.58
N ILE A 693 18.19 -47.31 14.41
CA ILE A 693 17.93 -46.02 15.02
C ILE A 693 18.54 -44.96 14.11
N LEU A 694 17.69 -44.31 13.30
CA LEU A 694 18.12 -43.33 12.30
C LEU A 694 18.59 -42.02 12.94
N LEU A 695 17.92 -41.62 14.03
CA LEU A 695 18.25 -40.49 14.87
C LEU A 695 17.66 -40.75 16.26
N SER A 696 18.47 -40.71 17.31
CA SER A 696 17.99 -40.57 18.69
C SER A 696 18.41 -39.22 19.24
N MET A 697 17.48 -38.53 19.89
CA MET A 697 17.65 -37.26 20.56
C MET A 697 17.35 -37.46 22.05
N ALA A 698 18.36 -37.34 22.90
CA ALA A 698 18.23 -37.39 24.35
C ALA A 698 18.37 -35.98 24.94
N ILE A 699 17.27 -35.42 25.42
CA ILE A 699 17.19 -34.12 26.08
C ILE A 699 17.68 -34.30 27.51
N LYS A 700 18.81 -33.66 27.87
CA LYS A 700 19.39 -33.68 29.21
C LYS A 700 19.10 -32.36 29.92
N ASN A 701 18.12 -32.36 30.80
CA ASN A 701 17.62 -31.12 31.41
C ASN A 701 18.57 -30.54 32.46
N GLY A 702 19.32 -31.40 33.16
CA GLY A 702 20.38 -30.99 34.08
C GLY A 702 21.50 -30.29 33.33
N LYS A 703 22.02 -30.92 32.27
CA LYS A 703 23.11 -30.36 31.46
C LYS A 703 22.70 -29.25 30.50
N ARG A 704 21.40 -29.08 30.23
CA ARG A 704 20.89 -28.15 29.18
C ARG A 704 21.51 -28.43 27.81
N VAL A 705 21.52 -29.71 27.43
CA VAL A 705 21.97 -30.17 26.11
C VAL A 705 20.98 -31.16 25.51
N VAL A 706 20.97 -31.23 24.18
CA VAL A 706 20.35 -32.31 23.42
C VAL A 706 21.46 -33.16 22.83
N GLN A 707 21.43 -34.46 23.11
CA GLN A 707 22.41 -35.43 22.64
C GLN A 707 21.84 -36.24 21.48
N CYS A 708 22.50 -36.20 20.33
CA CYS A 708 22.12 -36.91 19.13
C CYS A 708 23.08 -38.05 18.79
N ASN A 709 22.55 -39.22 18.48
CA ASN A 709 23.29 -40.37 17.97
C ASN A 709 22.39 -41.25 17.07
N HIS A 710 22.96 -42.28 16.45
CA HIS A 710 22.27 -43.26 15.62
C HIS A 710 22.96 -44.63 15.75
N LYS A 711 22.28 -45.72 15.36
CA LYS A 711 22.86 -47.07 15.25
C LYS A 711 22.12 -47.95 14.25
N LEU A 712 22.80 -48.96 13.74
CA LEU A 712 22.15 -50.08 13.04
C LEU A 712 21.68 -51.14 14.05
N ALA A 713 20.67 -51.93 13.68
CA ALA A 713 20.18 -53.04 14.48
C ALA A 713 21.34 -54.00 14.88
N GLY A 714 21.40 -54.39 16.15
CA GLY A 714 22.43 -55.24 16.73
C GLY A 714 23.84 -54.64 16.78
N LYS A 715 24.01 -53.34 16.51
CA LYS A 715 25.30 -52.62 16.58
C LYS A 715 25.31 -51.57 17.71
N GLY A 716 26.50 -51.15 18.11
CA GLY A 716 26.67 -50.04 19.05
C GLY A 716 26.29 -48.68 18.45
N TYR A 717 25.99 -47.71 19.31
CA TYR A 717 25.76 -46.32 18.91
C TYR A 717 27.03 -45.66 18.38
N ASN A 718 26.86 -44.74 17.43
CA ASN A 718 27.93 -43.87 16.99
C ASN A 718 28.30 -42.83 18.07
N ILE A 719 29.30 -42.01 17.76
CA ILE A 719 29.74 -40.91 18.63
C ILE A 719 28.58 -39.94 18.86
N ILE A 720 28.34 -39.63 20.13
CA ILE A 720 27.32 -38.66 20.55
C ILE A 720 27.74 -37.26 20.08
N LYS A 721 26.85 -36.59 19.34
CA LYS A 721 26.91 -35.15 19.11
C LYS A 721 26.02 -34.45 20.12
N GLU A 722 26.46 -33.33 20.68
CA GLU A 722 25.64 -32.55 21.59
C GLU A 722 25.58 -31.09 21.17
N PHE A 723 24.43 -30.47 21.43
CA PHE A 723 24.21 -29.04 21.22
C PHE A 723 23.32 -28.47 22.33
N SER A 724 23.42 -27.17 22.56
CA SER A 724 22.62 -26.43 23.54
C SER A 724 21.67 -25.46 22.83
N PRO A 725 20.38 -25.79 22.71
CA PRO A 725 19.35 -24.85 22.25
C PRO A 725 19.39 -23.54 23.06
N SER A 726 19.44 -22.42 22.34
CA SER A 726 19.33 -21.09 22.94
C SER A 726 18.29 -20.26 22.19
N PRO A 727 17.20 -19.82 22.86
CA PRO A 727 16.81 -20.19 24.22
C PRO A 727 16.42 -21.68 24.33
N TRP A 728 16.33 -22.15 25.57
CA TRP A 728 15.89 -23.52 25.89
C TRP A 728 14.41 -23.73 25.46
N PHE A 729 13.94 -24.96 25.60
CA PHE A 729 12.55 -25.35 25.30
C PHE A 729 11.51 -24.51 26.06
N SER A 730 10.36 -24.27 25.44
CA SER A 730 9.17 -23.68 26.05
C SER A 730 8.46 -24.59 27.06
N GLU A 731 7.47 -24.06 27.79
CA GLU A 731 6.67 -24.84 28.75
C GLU A 731 5.84 -25.95 28.07
N SER A 732 5.46 -25.76 26.81
CA SER A 732 4.69 -26.72 26.01
C SER A 732 5.38 -26.96 24.67
N PRO A 733 6.51 -27.68 24.67
CA PRO A 733 7.44 -27.64 23.56
C PRO A 733 6.94 -28.36 22.31
N GLU A 734 7.26 -27.79 21.15
CA GLU A 734 7.18 -28.44 19.86
C GLU A 734 8.58 -28.81 19.35
N LEU A 735 8.83 -30.08 19.06
CA LEU A 735 10.07 -30.56 18.45
C LEU A 735 9.76 -31.12 17.06
N LYS A 736 10.24 -30.45 16.02
CA LYS A 736 10.07 -30.87 14.61
C LYS A 736 11.39 -31.37 14.04
N VAL A 737 11.34 -32.46 13.27
CA VAL A 737 12.48 -33.01 12.54
C VAL A 737 12.12 -33.10 11.05
N ASP A 738 12.82 -32.34 10.21
CA ASP A 738 12.74 -32.45 8.75
C ASP A 738 13.77 -33.47 8.24
N ILE A 739 13.31 -34.40 7.40
CA ILE A 739 14.13 -35.47 6.83
C ILE A 739 14.63 -35.05 5.45
N ASN A 740 15.88 -34.61 5.36
CA ASN A 740 16.53 -34.32 4.09
C ASN A 740 17.33 -35.53 3.60
N ASP A 741 17.85 -35.44 2.38
CA ASP A 741 18.65 -36.51 1.77
C ASP A 741 19.90 -36.88 2.60
N ASP A 742 20.60 -35.87 3.09
CA ASP A 742 21.91 -35.98 3.76
C ASP A 742 21.90 -35.61 5.25
N ARG A 743 20.79 -35.04 5.76
CA ARG A 743 20.68 -34.57 7.14
C ARG A 743 19.25 -34.61 7.68
N PHE A 744 19.14 -34.52 9.00
CA PHE A 744 17.94 -34.19 9.74
C PHE A 744 18.04 -32.76 10.23
N ASP A 745 17.10 -31.89 9.85
CA ASP A 745 17.03 -30.54 10.39
C ASP A 745 16.10 -30.53 11.60
N ILE A 746 16.63 -30.13 12.75
CA ILE A 746 15.95 -30.18 14.05
C ILE A 746 15.47 -28.78 14.39
N TYR A 747 14.18 -28.67 14.74
CA TYR A 747 13.53 -27.44 15.13
C TYR A 747 12.92 -27.58 16.52
N ILE A 748 13.08 -26.55 17.34
CA ILE A 748 12.44 -26.43 18.66
C ILE A 748 11.62 -25.14 18.68
N ASP A 749 10.34 -25.26 18.99
CA ASP A 749 9.37 -24.16 19.05
C ASP A 749 9.41 -23.30 17.78
N GLY A 750 9.33 -23.95 16.62
CA GLY A 750 9.32 -23.31 15.29
C GLY A 750 10.69 -22.82 14.77
N ARG A 751 11.77 -22.95 15.55
CA ARG A 751 13.10 -22.44 15.18
C ARG A 751 14.06 -23.56 14.87
N LYS A 752 14.80 -23.46 13.78
CA LYS A 752 15.88 -24.41 13.46
C LYS A 752 17.01 -24.26 14.46
N VAL A 753 17.34 -25.34 15.19
CA VAL A 753 18.36 -25.32 16.25
C VAL A 753 19.61 -26.10 15.90
N GLU A 754 19.52 -27.13 15.05
CA GLU A 754 20.67 -27.96 14.66
C GLU A 754 20.37 -28.75 13.37
N SER A 755 21.43 -29.18 12.67
CA SER A 755 21.38 -30.13 11.56
C SER A 755 22.22 -31.37 11.90
N TYR A 756 21.58 -32.55 12.01
CA TYR A 756 22.27 -33.81 12.28
C TYR A 756 22.46 -34.65 11.01
N LYS A 757 23.69 -35.10 10.74
CA LYS A 757 24.00 -35.89 9.53
C LYS A 757 23.20 -37.20 9.47
N ARG A 758 22.60 -37.49 8.31
CA ARG A 758 21.79 -38.70 8.07
C ARG A 758 22.64 -39.80 7.42
N ASP A 759 23.33 -40.58 8.25
CA ASP A 759 24.19 -41.67 7.78
C ASP A 759 23.40 -42.93 7.39
N ILE A 760 22.22 -43.16 7.99
CA ILE A 760 21.34 -44.30 7.67
C ILE A 760 20.19 -43.81 6.78
N LYS A 761 20.26 -44.12 5.48
CA LYS A 761 19.32 -43.64 4.46
C LYS A 761 18.07 -44.53 4.31
N LYS A 762 17.32 -44.72 5.41
CA LYS A 762 16.04 -45.44 5.42
C LYS A 762 14.88 -44.51 5.79
N ASN A 763 13.65 -44.93 5.49
CA ASN A 763 12.45 -44.19 5.90
C ASN A 763 12.17 -44.39 7.39
N VAL A 764 11.59 -43.40 8.06
CA VAL A 764 11.16 -43.58 9.45
C VAL A 764 9.87 -44.38 9.44
N THR A 765 9.83 -45.51 10.15
CA THR A 765 8.62 -46.35 10.26
C THR A 765 8.08 -46.44 11.67
N HIS A 766 8.91 -46.17 12.68
CA HIS A 766 8.52 -46.20 14.09
C HIS A 766 9.15 -45.04 14.84
N VAL A 767 8.57 -44.72 16.00
CA VAL A 767 9.09 -43.75 16.95
C VAL A 767 9.12 -44.36 18.33
N HIS A 768 10.18 -44.08 19.09
CA HIS A 768 10.32 -44.55 20.47
C HIS A 768 10.52 -43.38 21.41
N TYR A 769 9.69 -43.32 22.44
CA TYR A 769 9.70 -42.29 23.47
C TYR A 769 10.00 -42.91 24.83
N TYR A 770 11.08 -42.43 25.47
CA TYR A 770 11.60 -43.02 26.70
C TYR A 770 12.15 -41.96 27.65
N SER A 771 12.27 -42.30 28.93
CA SER A 771 12.94 -41.46 29.91
C SER A 771 14.41 -41.84 30.08
N THR A 772 15.24 -40.87 30.47
CA THR A 772 16.66 -41.09 30.77
C THR A 772 17.01 -40.52 32.15
N PRO A 773 17.57 -41.30 33.09
CA PRO A 773 17.81 -42.74 33.02
C PRO A 773 16.50 -43.55 32.94
N SER A 774 16.59 -44.81 32.49
CA SER A 774 15.41 -45.67 32.31
C SER A 774 14.58 -45.75 33.60
N ARG A 775 13.24 -45.72 33.46
CA ARG A 775 12.26 -45.69 34.56
C ARG A 775 12.25 -44.40 35.40
N ALA A 776 13.00 -43.37 35.02
CA ALA A 776 12.84 -42.04 35.59
C ALA A 776 11.60 -41.34 35.03
N GLU A 777 11.20 -40.26 35.69
CA GLU A 777 10.21 -39.32 35.17
C GLU A 777 10.77 -38.57 33.94
N PRO A 778 10.05 -38.52 32.81
CA PRO A 778 10.45 -37.69 31.67
C PRO A 778 10.42 -36.20 32.04
N VAL A 779 11.16 -35.41 31.26
CA VAL A 779 11.21 -33.96 31.38
C VAL A 779 10.05 -33.34 30.61
N MET A 780 9.73 -33.88 29.43
CA MET A 780 8.46 -33.64 28.74
C MET A 780 7.33 -34.43 29.41
N ALA A 781 6.08 -34.12 29.07
CA ALA A 781 4.91 -34.85 29.54
C ALA A 781 5.02 -36.37 29.29
N ARG A 782 4.33 -37.17 30.11
CA ARG A 782 4.29 -38.64 29.93
C ARG A 782 3.57 -39.06 28.66
N GLU A 783 2.69 -38.20 28.15
CA GLU A 783 1.98 -38.39 26.90
C GLU A 783 2.31 -37.22 25.99
N ILE A 784 2.83 -37.55 24.81
CA ILE A 784 3.12 -36.59 23.75
C ILE A 784 2.44 -37.06 22.47
N THR A 785 2.18 -36.14 21.55
CA THR A 785 1.68 -36.48 20.22
C THR A 785 2.81 -36.43 19.20
N ALA A 786 2.81 -37.37 18.25
CA ALA A 786 3.70 -37.35 17.10
C ALA A 786 2.86 -37.27 15.82
N ASN A 787 3.06 -36.20 15.04
CA ASN A 787 2.39 -35.96 13.76
C ASN A 787 3.40 -36.05 12.63
N THR A 788 3.10 -36.84 11.59
CA THR A 788 3.93 -36.96 10.41
C THR A 788 3.38 -36.10 9.28
N TYR A 789 4.26 -35.42 8.56
CA TYR A 789 3.93 -34.62 7.39
C TYR A 789 4.72 -35.15 6.20
N ARG A 790 4.09 -35.16 5.04
CA ARG A 790 4.81 -35.33 3.77
C ARG A 790 4.71 -34.01 3.04
N THR A 791 5.84 -33.48 2.57
CA THR A 791 5.77 -32.55 1.44
C THR A 791 5.22 -33.35 0.27
N THR A 792 4.00 -33.05 -0.16
CA THR A 792 3.55 -33.45 -1.48
C THR A 792 4.39 -32.64 -2.45
N SER A 793 5.44 -33.24 -3.01
CA SER A 793 6.14 -32.67 -4.15
C SER A 793 5.14 -32.55 -5.30
N LYS A 794 4.85 -31.33 -5.72
CA LYS A 794 4.62 -31.04 -7.12
C LYS A 794 5.89 -30.41 -7.66
#